data_AF-A0AA86TEJ5-F1
#
_entry.id   AF-A0AA86TEJ5-F1
#
_cell.length_a   1.000
_cell.length_b   1.000
_cell.length_c   1.000
_cell.angle_alpha   90.00
_cell.angle_beta   90.00
_cell.angle_gamma   90.00
#
_symmetry.space_group_name_H-M   'P 1'
#
loop_
_entity.id
_entity.type
_entity.pdbx_description
1 polymer ?
#
loop_
_entity_poly.entity_id
_entity_poly.type
_entity_poly.pdbx_seq_one_letter_code
_entity_poly.pdbx_strand_id
1 'polypeptide(L)'
;MIRFLNGVNKFGGFGKPWFYVHSFHSLLSSSSSSSSPSSSFHHSFTATDPNVLHRVLQRCRVSMNLKAATKAHARVVVIGLATYPSLVSSLISTYAHCNQPHIALHVFSNVLDLFSRNLVIASLMKDGQCDVATKVFGKMLVRDVVTWNSMVGGYVKSSRFFDALNLFRRMLSAKVEPDGFTFASVITACARLGALCNAKWVHGLMVEKRVELNYILSAALIDMYAKCGRIDVSRQVFEEVVRDHVSVWNAMISGLAIHGLAMDVIVIFSRMETECVLPDSVTFIGILTACSHCGLVEEGRKYFDMMQNRFMIQPQLEHYGTMVDLFGRAGLTEEAYALIKVMPMEPDVVIWRALLSACRIYRKKELGEVAIANISRLECGDFVLLSNMYCSLKNWDSAERVRRRMKMGGIRKNRGKSWIELGNSIQKFSAADHSHAEMKSIYRVLEGLIQRAKLDGFTPLTDLVLMDVSEEEKEENLIFHSEKLALAYGVLKSSPGTKIRISKNLRICLDCHNWIKIRLLVELFLGCMAECPQLMHILIEKKVSDVCSLIPFPDLQMEYYRLLEKGTIFKIADMLLVACLATLYLACRRKAPVYLIDFNCYCPPSSYRLPMAMFEENQLYEDMDPEAIAFQCKIMAKSGFSELTSISPSLAEIPKIKALSFALEEAETIMCSVIKNLFEKNKINPKTIDILITNSSVFCPTPSLSAMVVNKFRMRSNIMSFNLSGMGCSAGIISMSLAKDLLRVHRNSLALIVSTETLSLNWYTGKVPSMLLSNCLFRMGGAAILMSSRVQDKHKAKYKLQHIVRTITAQDDQSHGCVYQQVDPADKEGVSISKNIVNVSGDALKKNIASLGPLVLPLREQFLYLFSIICRKMCCTRRISIYTPKFNHAFEHFCIHSGGRAIIEAVERNLKLRKQDVEPSTMTLYRFGNISSSSIWYELSYIEAKGRMKCGDRVWQIAFGSGFKCNSAVWKCVCDMKPDTATAWRDTIHSYPVDIMRTN
;
A
#
# COMPACT_ATOMS: atom_id res chain seq x y z
N MET A 1 -1.23 -71.83 5.22
CA MET A 1 -0.23 -70.91 4.63
C MET A 1 1.24 -71.35 4.85
N ILE A 2 1.51 -72.64 5.14
CA ILE A 2 2.88 -73.18 5.38
C ILE A 2 3.25 -74.33 4.38
N ARG A 3 2.47 -74.56 3.31
CA ARG A 3 2.78 -75.59 2.29
C ARG A 3 3.17 -75.07 0.90
N PHE A 4 3.31 -73.76 0.72
CA PHE A 4 3.60 -73.16 -0.60
C PHE A 4 5.09 -72.78 -0.82
N LEU A 5 5.97 -73.02 0.17
CA LEU A 5 7.36 -72.53 0.14
C LEU A 5 8.43 -73.55 -0.30
N ASN A 6 8.10 -74.81 -0.62
CA ASN A 6 9.12 -75.85 -0.88
C ASN A 6 9.29 -76.28 -2.35
N GLY A 7 8.81 -75.51 -3.33
CA GLY A 7 8.70 -75.98 -4.72
C GLY A 7 9.61 -75.34 -5.78
N VAL A 8 10.56 -74.46 -5.44
CA VAL A 8 11.33 -73.73 -6.47
C VAL A 8 12.82 -73.71 -6.15
N ASN A 9 13.46 -74.86 -6.32
CA ASN A 9 14.91 -74.97 -6.48
C ASN A 9 15.19 -76.13 -7.44
N LYS A 10 15.08 -75.87 -8.76
CA LYS A 10 15.81 -76.57 -9.83
C LYS A 10 15.44 -76.02 -11.22
N PHE A 11 16.47 -75.88 -12.04
CA PHE A 11 16.52 -75.47 -13.46
C PHE A 11 16.61 -73.97 -13.77
N GLY A 12 17.87 -73.55 -13.99
CA GLY A 12 18.20 -72.35 -14.76
C GLY A 12 18.18 -72.62 -16.27
N GLY A 13 18.13 -71.53 -17.04
CA GLY A 13 18.20 -71.52 -18.51
C GLY A 13 17.47 -70.33 -19.11
N PHE A 14 18.17 -69.52 -19.88
CA PHE A 14 17.75 -68.22 -20.43
C PHE A 14 16.48 -68.24 -21.30
N GLY A 15 15.62 -67.22 -21.12
CA GLY A 15 14.77 -66.64 -22.18
C GLY A 15 13.29 -67.08 -22.26
N LYS A 16 12.38 -66.27 -21.66
CA LYS A 16 10.96 -65.95 -22.06
C LYS A 16 10.06 -65.68 -20.83
N PRO A 17 9.48 -64.46 -20.63
CA PRO A 17 8.64 -64.17 -19.45
C PRO A 17 7.15 -63.88 -19.78
N TRP A 18 6.45 -64.75 -20.52
CA TRP A 18 4.99 -64.62 -20.75
C TRP A 18 4.17 -65.92 -20.66
N PHE A 19 4.70 -66.98 -20.06
CA PHE A 19 3.97 -68.25 -19.88
C PHE A 19 3.45 -68.43 -18.45
N TYR A 20 2.44 -67.65 -18.04
CA TYR A 20 1.56 -67.99 -16.90
C TYR A 20 0.19 -67.31 -17.07
N VAL A 21 -0.57 -67.66 -18.11
CA VAL A 21 -1.97 -67.22 -18.29
C VAL A 21 -2.97 -68.38 -18.13
N HIS A 22 -2.50 -69.62 -17.95
CA HIS A 22 -3.41 -70.77 -17.86
C HIS A 22 -4.24 -70.85 -16.57
N SER A 23 -3.89 -70.09 -15.52
CA SER A 23 -4.59 -70.12 -14.22
C SER A 23 -5.73 -69.08 -14.08
N PHE A 24 -5.96 -68.22 -15.07
CA PHE A 24 -7.04 -67.22 -15.02
C PHE A 24 -8.38 -67.73 -15.55
N HIS A 25 -8.40 -68.88 -16.23
CA HIS A 25 -9.61 -69.44 -16.84
C HIS A 25 -10.57 -70.08 -15.81
N SER A 26 -10.09 -70.43 -14.60
CA SER A 26 -10.90 -71.07 -13.55
C SER A 26 -11.68 -70.09 -12.66
N LEU A 27 -11.38 -68.79 -12.74
CA LEU A 27 -12.04 -67.75 -11.93
C LEU A 27 -13.27 -67.13 -12.61
N LEU A 28 -13.60 -67.54 -13.85
CA LEU A 28 -14.70 -66.98 -14.64
C LEU A 28 -15.94 -67.89 -14.75
N SER A 29 -15.92 -69.09 -14.15
CA SER A 29 -16.99 -70.10 -14.33
C SER A 29 -17.99 -70.21 -13.16
N SER A 30 -18.12 -69.20 -12.29
CA SER A 30 -19.08 -69.25 -11.18
C SER A 30 -19.83 -67.93 -10.97
N SER A 31 -20.69 -67.55 -11.93
CA SER A 31 -21.89 -66.74 -11.69
C SER A 31 -22.61 -66.46 -13.02
N SER A 32 -23.53 -67.34 -13.41
CA SER A 32 -24.44 -67.12 -14.53
C SER A 32 -25.86 -67.54 -14.15
N SER A 33 -26.72 -66.57 -13.89
CA SER A 33 -28.17 -66.70 -14.09
C SER A 33 -28.83 -65.32 -14.18
N SER A 34 -29.82 -65.27 -15.09
CA SER A 34 -30.87 -64.25 -15.33
C SER A 34 -30.58 -63.01 -16.21
N SER A 35 -30.97 -63.19 -17.48
CA SER A 35 -31.87 -62.36 -18.32
C SER A 35 -31.44 -61.00 -18.91
N SER A 36 -31.42 -61.01 -20.25
CA SER A 36 -31.33 -60.01 -21.35
C SER A 36 -32.40 -58.89 -21.39
N PRO A 37 -32.53 -58.00 -22.42
CA PRO A 37 -31.76 -57.81 -23.69
C PRO A 37 -31.43 -56.33 -24.08
N SER A 38 -30.49 -56.08 -25.01
CA SER A 38 -30.73 -55.29 -26.26
C SER A 38 -29.46 -54.95 -27.07
N SER A 39 -29.58 -55.19 -28.38
CA SER A 39 -28.82 -54.68 -29.54
C SER A 39 -27.29 -54.83 -29.58
N SER A 40 -26.88 -55.95 -30.16
CA SER A 40 -25.56 -56.26 -30.68
C SER A 40 -25.21 -55.46 -31.94
N PHE A 41 -24.29 -54.49 -31.82
CA PHE A 41 -23.44 -54.09 -32.95
C PHE A 41 -22.36 -55.15 -33.14
N HIS A 42 -22.61 -56.08 -34.06
CA HIS A 42 -21.58 -56.89 -34.69
C HIS A 42 -20.80 -56.02 -35.69
N HIS A 43 -19.63 -55.54 -35.28
CA HIS A 43 -18.55 -55.28 -36.23
C HIS A 43 -17.24 -55.83 -35.67
N SER A 44 -16.78 -56.88 -36.33
CA SER A 44 -15.43 -57.44 -36.27
C SER A 44 -14.41 -56.37 -36.67
N PHE A 45 -13.95 -55.57 -35.72
CA PHE A 45 -12.78 -54.70 -35.90
C PHE A 45 -11.50 -55.55 -35.76
N THR A 46 -10.88 -55.86 -36.89
CA THR A 46 -9.49 -56.26 -37.04
C THR A 46 -8.58 -55.07 -36.66
N ALA A 47 -8.45 -54.79 -35.36
CA ALA A 47 -7.63 -53.68 -34.88
C ALA A 47 -6.18 -54.13 -34.63
N THR A 48 -5.35 -54.08 -35.67
CA THR A 48 -3.88 -54.13 -35.57
C THR A 48 -3.27 -52.77 -35.22
N ASP A 49 -4.06 -51.69 -35.19
CA ASP A 49 -3.59 -50.33 -34.91
C ASP A 49 -3.45 -50.02 -33.40
N PRO A 50 -2.24 -49.71 -32.91
CA PRO A 50 -1.97 -49.20 -31.56
C PRO A 50 -2.87 -48.06 -31.09
N ASN A 51 -3.25 -47.14 -31.99
CA ASN A 51 -4.06 -45.96 -31.65
C ASN A 51 -5.53 -46.30 -31.38
N VAL A 52 -6.06 -47.31 -32.07
CA VAL A 52 -7.43 -47.80 -31.85
C VAL A 52 -7.50 -48.49 -30.49
N LEU A 53 -6.52 -49.34 -30.16
CA LEU A 53 -6.42 -49.98 -28.85
C LEU A 53 -6.26 -48.95 -27.72
N HIS A 54 -5.45 -47.90 -27.93
CA HIS A 54 -5.32 -46.79 -26.97
C HIS A 54 -6.66 -46.07 -26.74
N ARG A 55 -7.43 -45.75 -27.80
CA ARG A 55 -8.77 -45.15 -27.67
C ARG A 55 -9.77 -46.06 -26.95
N VAL A 56 -9.72 -47.36 -27.23
CA VAL A 56 -10.56 -48.35 -26.53
C VAL A 56 -10.22 -48.36 -25.04
N LEU A 57 -8.93 -48.36 -24.68
CA LEU A 57 -8.49 -48.31 -23.28
C LEU A 57 -8.88 -47.02 -22.57
N GLN A 58 -8.81 -45.87 -23.26
CA GLN A 58 -9.31 -44.59 -22.73
C GLN A 58 -10.83 -44.63 -22.48
N ARG A 59 -11.62 -45.22 -23.39
CA ARG A 59 -13.07 -45.40 -23.17
C ARG A 59 -13.38 -46.40 -22.05
N CYS A 60 -12.59 -47.45 -21.91
CA CYS A 60 -12.71 -48.38 -20.77
C CYS A 60 -12.39 -47.71 -19.44
N ARG A 61 -11.45 -46.76 -19.42
CA ARG A 61 -11.10 -45.96 -18.23
C ARG A 61 -12.28 -45.10 -17.77
N VAL A 62 -12.98 -44.44 -18.69
CA VAL A 62 -14.14 -43.59 -18.37
C VAL A 62 -15.34 -44.42 -17.94
N SER A 63 -15.58 -45.56 -18.59
CA SER A 63 -16.73 -46.44 -18.30
C SER A 63 -16.48 -47.47 -17.19
N MET A 64 -15.27 -47.52 -16.62
CA MET A 64 -14.80 -48.50 -15.62
C MET A 64 -15.04 -49.98 -16.03
N ASN A 65 -15.07 -50.27 -17.33
CA ASN A 65 -15.41 -51.61 -17.83
C ASN A 65 -14.20 -52.57 -17.81
N LEU A 66 -14.08 -53.32 -16.72
CA LEU A 66 -12.98 -54.27 -16.50
C LEU A 66 -12.94 -55.40 -17.55
N LYS A 67 -14.08 -55.89 -18.03
CA LYS A 67 -14.15 -57.00 -19.02
C LYS A 67 -13.60 -56.57 -20.39
N ALA A 68 -13.84 -55.33 -20.78
CA ALA A 68 -13.30 -54.78 -22.03
C ALA A 68 -11.80 -54.48 -21.90
N ALA A 69 -11.35 -54.01 -20.73
CA ALA A 69 -9.94 -53.76 -20.45
C ALA A 69 -9.09 -55.04 -20.45
N THR A 70 -9.59 -56.15 -19.90
CA THR A 70 -8.89 -57.45 -19.92
C THR A 70 -8.81 -58.05 -21.32
N LYS A 71 -9.87 -57.93 -22.13
CA LYS A 71 -9.84 -58.31 -23.56
C LYS A 71 -8.85 -57.47 -24.37
N ALA A 72 -8.78 -56.16 -24.12
CA ALA A 72 -7.81 -55.28 -24.75
C ALA A 72 -6.38 -55.63 -24.33
N HIS A 73 -6.14 -55.90 -23.05
CA HIS A 73 -4.84 -56.34 -22.54
C HIS A 73 -4.37 -57.65 -23.17
N ALA A 74 -5.24 -58.67 -23.25
CA ALA A 74 -4.93 -59.93 -23.92
C ALA A 74 -4.54 -59.72 -25.40
N ARG A 75 -5.24 -58.82 -26.11
CA ARG A 75 -4.90 -58.46 -27.50
C ARG A 75 -3.55 -57.76 -27.62
N VAL A 76 -3.23 -56.83 -26.71
CA VAL A 76 -1.91 -56.16 -26.70
C VAL A 76 -0.78 -57.16 -26.53
N VAL A 77 -0.96 -58.17 -25.68
CA VAL A 77 0.04 -59.24 -25.45
C VAL A 77 0.14 -60.17 -26.67
N VAL A 78 -0.98 -60.63 -27.22
CA VAL A 78 -1.00 -61.56 -28.38
C VAL A 78 -0.41 -60.95 -29.64
N ILE A 79 -0.62 -59.64 -29.88
CA ILE A 79 -0.11 -58.92 -31.06
C ILE A 79 1.36 -58.49 -30.86
N GLY A 80 1.93 -58.65 -29.66
CA GLY A 80 3.31 -58.22 -29.36
C GLY A 80 3.47 -56.70 -29.18
N LEU A 81 2.37 -55.97 -28.96
CA LEU A 81 2.39 -54.51 -28.76
C LEU A 81 2.71 -54.10 -27.31
N ALA A 82 3.07 -55.06 -26.45
CA ALA A 82 3.46 -54.84 -25.06
C ALA A 82 4.79 -54.05 -24.91
N THR A 83 5.51 -53.82 -26.01
CA THR A 83 6.72 -52.98 -26.08
C THR A 83 6.41 -51.49 -26.26
N TYR A 84 5.18 -51.11 -26.62
CA TYR A 84 4.80 -49.70 -26.83
C TYR A 84 4.49 -49.00 -25.50
N PRO A 85 5.32 -48.05 -25.02
CA PRO A 85 5.18 -47.48 -23.68
C PRO A 85 3.88 -46.69 -23.47
N SER A 86 3.33 -46.09 -24.53
CA SER A 86 2.05 -45.34 -24.48
C SER A 86 0.83 -46.25 -24.29
N LEU A 87 0.84 -47.45 -24.89
CA LEU A 87 -0.18 -48.48 -24.71
C LEU A 87 -0.08 -49.11 -23.32
N VAL A 88 1.15 -49.42 -22.87
CA VAL A 88 1.41 -49.95 -21.52
C VAL A 88 1.00 -48.94 -20.44
N SER A 89 1.34 -47.67 -20.61
CA SER A 89 0.90 -46.57 -19.74
C SER A 89 -0.63 -46.49 -19.68
N SER A 90 -1.31 -46.54 -20.83
CA SER A 90 -2.77 -46.54 -20.88
C SER A 90 -3.39 -47.78 -20.22
N LEU A 91 -2.77 -48.96 -20.33
CA LEU A 91 -3.22 -50.18 -19.64
C LEU A 91 -3.10 -50.06 -18.12
N ILE A 92 -1.93 -49.63 -17.64
CA ILE A 92 -1.66 -49.40 -16.20
C ILE A 92 -2.67 -48.39 -15.64
N SER A 93 -2.90 -47.31 -16.38
CA SER A 93 -3.91 -46.31 -16.08
C SER A 93 -5.31 -46.91 -15.94
N THR A 94 -5.77 -47.67 -16.95
CA THR A 94 -7.11 -48.23 -16.97
C THR A 94 -7.32 -49.23 -15.82
N TYR A 95 -6.35 -50.11 -15.54
CA TYR A 95 -6.44 -51.03 -14.40
C TYR A 95 -6.44 -50.33 -13.04
N ALA A 96 -5.67 -49.24 -12.90
CA ALA A 96 -5.69 -48.43 -11.68
C ALA A 96 -7.05 -47.77 -11.44
N HIS A 97 -7.74 -47.30 -12.50
CA HIS A 97 -9.07 -46.71 -12.41
C HIS A 97 -10.19 -47.74 -12.22
N CYS A 98 -10.02 -48.96 -12.73
CA CYS A 98 -10.92 -50.10 -12.46
C CYS A 98 -10.71 -50.74 -11.07
N ASN A 99 -10.01 -50.05 -10.16
CA ASN A 99 -9.70 -50.50 -8.79
C ASN A 99 -8.95 -51.85 -8.73
N GLN A 100 -8.11 -52.14 -9.74
CA GLN A 100 -7.25 -53.33 -9.81
C GLN A 100 -5.76 -52.95 -9.79
N PRO A 101 -5.25 -52.37 -8.68
CA PRO A 101 -3.87 -51.89 -8.60
C PRO A 101 -2.84 -53.02 -8.68
N HIS A 102 -3.20 -54.24 -8.26
CA HIS A 102 -2.33 -55.41 -8.35
C HIS A 102 -2.00 -55.78 -9.80
N ILE A 103 -2.99 -55.75 -10.68
CA ILE A 103 -2.81 -56.03 -12.11
C ILE A 103 -2.02 -54.90 -12.77
N ALA A 104 -2.31 -53.64 -12.44
CA ALA A 104 -1.57 -52.48 -12.94
C ALA A 104 -0.07 -52.56 -12.59
N LEU A 105 0.27 -52.96 -11.35
CA LEU A 105 1.65 -53.14 -10.92
C LEU A 105 2.31 -54.38 -11.56
N HIS A 106 1.55 -55.44 -11.82
CA HIS A 106 2.06 -56.62 -12.51
C HIS A 106 2.39 -56.33 -13.99
N VAL A 107 1.54 -55.56 -14.68
CA VAL A 107 1.83 -55.09 -16.04
C VAL A 107 3.10 -54.24 -16.06
N PHE A 108 3.31 -53.39 -15.05
CA PHE A 108 4.52 -52.60 -14.92
C PHE A 108 5.77 -53.44 -14.62
N SER A 109 5.68 -54.46 -13.75
CA SER A 109 6.83 -55.32 -13.42
C SER A 109 7.35 -56.09 -14.63
N ASN A 110 6.46 -56.37 -15.60
CA ASN A 110 6.80 -57.09 -16.82
C ASN A 110 7.48 -56.19 -17.88
N VAL A 111 7.60 -54.87 -17.65
CA VAL A 111 8.41 -53.97 -18.48
C VAL A 111 9.88 -54.21 -18.15
N LEU A 112 10.65 -54.69 -19.13
CA LEU A 112 11.98 -55.28 -18.93
C LEU A 112 13.10 -54.23 -18.74
N ASP A 113 13.08 -53.13 -19.48
CA ASP A 113 14.17 -52.15 -19.52
C ASP A 113 13.83 -50.84 -18.78
N LEU A 114 14.85 -50.21 -18.20
CA LEU A 114 14.72 -48.94 -17.46
C LEU A 114 14.22 -47.80 -18.36
N PHE A 115 14.61 -47.79 -19.64
CA PHE A 115 14.18 -46.80 -20.61
C PHE A 115 12.67 -46.85 -20.86
N SER A 116 12.09 -48.02 -21.14
CA SER A 116 10.64 -48.17 -21.27
C SER A 116 9.89 -47.83 -19.98
N ARG A 117 10.46 -48.14 -18.81
CA ARG A 117 9.86 -47.74 -17.51
C ARG A 117 9.85 -46.21 -17.34
N ASN A 118 10.91 -45.52 -17.73
CA ASN A 118 10.98 -44.06 -17.73
C ASN A 118 9.95 -43.44 -18.68
N LEU A 119 9.77 -44.01 -19.88
CA LEU A 119 8.76 -43.57 -20.85
C LEU A 119 7.33 -43.78 -20.34
N VAL A 120 7.06 -44.90 -19.66
CA VAL A 120 5.76 -45.15 -19.01
C VAL A 120 5.49 -44.09 -17.94
N ILE A 121 6.46 -43.78 -17.08
CA ILE A 121 6.32 -42.72 -16.07
C ILE A 121 6.08 -41.36 -16.75
N ALA A 122 6.88 -41.00 -17.74
CA ALA A 122 6.73 -39.74 -18.46
C ALA A 122 5.35 -39.62 -19.12
N SER A 123 4.84 -40.72 -19.70
CA SER A 123 3.48 -40.78 -20.25
C SER A 123 2.40 -40.65 -19.18
N LEU A 124 2.51 -41.34 -18.05
CA LEU A 124 1.55 -41.23 -16.94
C LEU A 124 1.51 -39.81 -16.35
N MET A 125 2.68 -39.18 -16.20
CA MET A 125 2.78 -37.79 -15.74
C MET A 125 2.22 -36.80 -16.76
N LYS A 126 2.42 -37.04 -18.07
CA LYS A 126 1.81 -36.26 -19.16
C LYS A 126 0.28 -36.36 -19.17
N ASP A 127 -0.25 -37.53 -18.84
CA ASP A 127 -1.69 -37.81 -18.74
C ASP A 127 -2.31 -37.31 -17.41
N GLY A 128 -1.53 -36.64 -16.55
CA GLY A 128 -1.97 -36.10 -15.26
C GLY A 128 -2.14 -37.13 -14.14
N GLN A 129 -1.71 -38.38 -14.36
CA GLN A 129 -1.91 -39.50 -13.43
C GLN A 129 -0.79 -39.63 -12.42
N CYS A 130 -0.57 -38.53 -11.70
CA CYS A 130 0.51 -38.40 -10.72
C CYS A 130 0.49 -39.51 -9.67
N ASP A 131 -0.68 -39.91 -9.15
CA ASP A 131 -0.77 -40.89 -8.07
C ASP A 131 -0.39 -42.30 -8.52
N VAL A 132 -0.78 -42.68 -9.74
CA VAL A 132 -0.42 -43.97 -10.34
C VAL A 132 1.08 -43.98 -10.64
N ALA A 133 1.62 -42.91 -11.25
CA ALA A 133 3.04 -42.75 -11.48
C ALA A 133 3.86 -42.81 -10.18
N THR A 134 3.36 -42.23 -9.08
CA THR A 134 4.02 -42.28 -7.76
C THR A 134 4.10 -43.70 -7.22
N LYS A 135 3.03 -44.48 -7.35
CA LYS A 135 3.00 -45.90 -6.93
C LYS A 135 3.98 -46.74 -7.75
N VAL A 136 3.98 -46.54 -9.07
CA VAL A 136 4.88 -47.19 -10.02
C VAL A 136 6.34 -46.86 -9.72
N PHE A 137 6.65 -45.57 -9.54
CA PHE A 137 7.97 -45.07 -9.14
C PHE A 137 8.46 -45.68 -7.82
N GLY A 138 7.57 -45.86 -6.84
CA GLY A 138 7.88 -46.51 -5.57
C GLY A 138 8.31 -47.98 -5.71
N LYS A 139 7.88 -48.68 -6.77
CA LYS A 139 8.19 -50.10 -7.01
C LYS A 139 9.43 -50.32 -7.89
N MET A 140 10.01 -49.27 -8.48
CA MET A 140 11.25 -49.39 -9.25
C MET A 140 12.44 -49.70 -8.33
N LEU A 141 13.21 -50.74 -8.67
CA LEU A 141 14.43 -51.12 -7.93
C LEU A 141 15.60 -50.19 -8.24
N VAL A 142 15.71 -49.75 -9.51
CA VAL A 142 16.75 -48.85 -10.01
C VAL A 142 16.07 -47.59 -10.55
N ARG A 143 16.61 -46.42 -10.21
CA ARG A 143 16.10 -45.10 -10.62
C ARG A 143 17.28 -44.24 -11.02
N ASP A 144 17.29 -43.76 -12.25
CA ASP A 144 18.30 -42.84 -12.78
C ASP A 144 17.81 -41.39 -12.74
N VAL A 145 18.70 -40.45 -13.07
CA VAL A 145 18.39 -39.00 -13.10
C VAL A 145 17.17 -38.72 -13.98
N VAL A 146 17.01 -39.42 -15.11
CA VAL A 146 15.86 -39.29 -16.02
C VAL A 146 14.54 -39.70 -15.35
N THR A 147 14.56 -40.78 -14.55
CA THR A 147 13.40 -41.21 -13.75
C THR A 147 12.96 -40.10 -12.78
N TRP A 148 13.91 -39.52 -12.06
CA TRP A 148 13.65 -38.46 -11.09
C TRP A 148 13.18 -37.18 -11.77
N ASN A 149 13.82 -36.77 -12.86
CA ASN A 149 13.44 -35.59 -13.65
C ASN A 149 12.02 -35.70 -14.21
N SER A 150 11.65 -36.87 -14.72
CA SER A 150 10.30 -37.13 -15.23
C SER A 150 9.23 -36.95 -14.16
N MET A 151 9.52 -37.40 -12.93
CA MET A 151 8.62 -37.24 -11.79
C MET A 151 8.59 -35.80 -11.26
N VAL A 152 9.74 -35.16 -11.06
CA VAL A 152 9.83 -33.77 -10.58
C VAL A 152 9.15 -32.82 -11.57
N GLY A 153 9.53 -32.89 -12.84
CA GLY A 153 8.92 -32.07 -13.90
C GLY A 153 7.44 -32.38 -14.10
N GLY A 154 7.03 -33.64 -13.98
CA GLY A 154 5.63 -34.05 -14.04
C GLY A 154 4.78 -33.46 -12.92
N TYR A 155 5.30 -33.42 -11.68
CA TYR A 155 4.60 -32.79 -10.56
C TYR A 155 4.45 -31.28 -10.77
N VAL A 156 5.47 -30.62 -11.30
CA VAL A 156 5.42 -29.19 -11.65
C VAL A 156 4.34 -28.94 -12.71
N LYS A 157 4.31 -29.74 -13.79
CA LYS A 157 3.27 -29.65 -14.83
C LYS A 157 1.87 -29.89 -14.29
N SER A 158 1.73 -30.77 -13.30
CA SER A 158 0.45 -31.06 -12.62
C SER A 158 0.13 -30.08 -11.48
N SER A 159 0.84 -28.95 -11.38
CA SER A 159 0.67 -27.93 -10.32
C SER A 159 0.83 -28.45 -8.88
N ARG A 160 1.55 -29.56 -8.70
CA ARG A 160 1.87 -30.18 -7.40
C ARG A 160 3.26 -29.76 -6.93
N PHE A 161 3.49 -28.45 -6.85
CA PHE A 161 4.83 -27.87 -6.60
C PHE A 161 5.47 -28.32 -5.28
N PHE A 162 4.67 -28.49 -4.22
CA PHE A 162 5.18 -28.95 -2.92
C PHE A 162 5.70 -30.41 -2.99
N ASP A 163 4.99 -31.27 -3.72
CA ASP A 163 5.40 -32.66 -3.90
C ASP A 163 6.67 -32.76 -4.76
N ALA A 164 6.83 -31.85 -5.74
CA ALA A 164 8.06 -31.73 -6.52
C ALA A 164 9.26 -31.39 -5.63
N LEU A 165 9.14 -30.43 -4.70
CA LEU A 165 10.22 -30.08 -3.76
C LEU A 165 10.55 -31.23 -2.81
N ASN A 166 9.55 -31.93 -2.28
CA ASN A 166 9.79 -33.09 -1.42
C ASN A 166 10.45 -34.24 -2.20
N LEU A 167 10.07 -34.45 -3.45
CA LEU A 167 10.72 -35.46 -4.28
C LEU A 167 12.16 -35.09 -4.61
N PHE A 168 12.46 -33.80 -4.84
CA PHE A 168 13.82 -33.32 -5.02
C PHE A 168 14.69 -33.58 -3.77
N ARG A 169 14.19 -33.31 -2.56
CA ARG A 169 14.89 -33.68 -1.32
C ARG A 169 15.15 -35.19 -1.23
N ARG A 170 14.19 -36.01 -1.66
CA ARG A 170 14.34 -37.46 -1.70
C ARG A 170 15.40 -37.92 -2.72
N MET A 171 15.49 -37.25 -3.87
CA MET A 171 16.54 -37.48 -4.87
C MET A 171 17.92 -37.25 -4.27
N LEU A 172 18.10 -36.13 -3.56
CA LEU A 172 19.34 -35.81 -2.85
C LEU A 172 19.67 -36.82 -1.74
N SER A 173 18.67 -37.22 -0.95
CA SER A 173 18.88 -38.26 0.09
C SER A 173 19.23 -39.63 -0.49
N ALA A 174 18.81 -39.90 -1.73
CA ALA A 174 19.15 -41.11 -2.48
C ALA A 174 20.52 -40.99 -3.18
N LYS A 175 21.28 -39.90 -2.94
CA LYS A 175 22.59 -39.60 -3.53
C LYS A 175 22.59 -39.59 -5.07
N VAL A 176 21.46 -39.23 -5.68
CA VAL A 176 21.37 -39.04 -7.14
C VAL A 176 21.68 -37.57 -7.43
N GLU A 177 22.71 -37.32 -8.24
CA GLU A 177 23.13 -35.96 -8.60
C GLU A 177 22.09 -35.27 -9.50
N PRO A 178 21.62 -34.07 -9.13
CA PRO A 178 20.75 -33.26 -9.98
C PRO A 178 21.47 -32.72 -11.22
N ASP A 179 20.73 -32.60 -12.32
CA ASP A 179 21.20 -31.94 -13.53
C ASP A 179 20.48 -30.59 -13.76
N GLY A 180 20.84 -29.88 -14.84
CA GLY A 180 20.22 -28.61 -15.20
C GLY A 180 18.68 -28.71 -15.39
N PHE A 181 18.17 -29.84 -15.87
CA PHE A 181 16.72 -30.07 -16.01
C PHE A 181 16.04 -30.24 -14.64
N THR A 182 16.70 -30.91 -13.69
CA THR A 182 16.24 -30.98 -12.31
C THR A 182 16.12 -29.58 -11.73
N PHE A 183 17.18 -28.77 -11.82
CA PHE A 183 17.19 -27.41 -11.26
C PHE A 183 16.14 -26.50 -11.90
N ALA A 184 15.99 -26.50 -13.23
CA ALA A 184 14.96 -25.71 -13.91
C ALA A 184 13.53 -26.06 -13.41
N SER A 185 13.25 -27.34 -13.21
CA SER A 185 11.96 -27.82 -12.69
C SER A 185 11.75 -27.38 -11.23
N VAL A 186 12.77 -27.52 -10.38
CA VAL A 186 12.72 -27.16 -8.96
C VAL A 186 12.61 -25.65 -8.74
N ILE A 187 13.37 -24.86 -9.50
CA ILE A 187 13.29 -23.38 -9.50
C ILE A 187 11.88 -22.94 -9.86
N THR A 188 11.28 -23.55 -10.90
CA THR A 188 9.89 -23.27 -11.28
C THR A 188 8.91 -23.60 -10.14
N ALA A 189 9.12 -24.70 -9.42
CA ALA A 189 8.31 -25.05 -8.26
C ALA A 189 8.44 -24.00 -7.14
N CYS A 190 9.65 -23.54 -6.83
CA CYS A 190 9.91 -22.47 -5.85
C CYS A 190 9.23 -21.16 -6.26
N ALA A 191 9.38 -20.76 -7.53
CA ALA A 191 8.78 -19.56 -8.08
C ALA A 191 7.24 -19.58 -7.97
N ARG A 192 6.62 -20.71 -8.32
CA ARG A 192 5.15 -20.88 -8.25
C ARG A 192 4.63 -20.96 -6.82
N LEU A 193 5.44 -21.43 -5.86
CA LEU A 193 5.10 -21.45 -4.44
C LEU A 193 5.38 -20.11 -3.75
N GLY A 194 6.19 -19.22 -4.32
CA GLY A 194 6.71 -18.06 -3.60
C GLY A 194 7.60 -18.43 -2.41
N ALA A 195 8.20 -19.63 -2.42
CA ALA A 195 8.95 -20.20 -1.29
C ALA A 195 10.40 -19.70 -1.30
N LEU A 196 10.66 -18.52 -0.73
CA LEU A 196 11.96 -17.84 -0.76
C LEU A 196 13.06 -18.62 -0.03
N CYS A 197 12.75 -19.30 1.08
CA CYS A 197 13.79 -20.04 1.82
C CYS A 197 14.25 -21.25 1.01
N ASN A 198 13.30 -21.98 0.42
CA ASN A 198 13.61 -23.05 -0.52
C ASN A 198 14.33 -22.53 -1.78
N ALA A 199 13.92 -21.39 -2.32
CA ALA A 199 14.58 -20.75 -3.46
C ALA A 199 16.06 -20.46 -3.18
N LYS A 200 16.37 -19.89 -2.01
CA LYS A 200 17.76 -19.64 -1.57
C LYS A 200 18.54 -20.93 -1.36
N TRP A 201 17.93 -21.94 -0.76
CA TRP A 201 18.56 -23.25 -0.57
C TRP A 201 18.91 -23.91 -1.90
N VAL A 202 17.99 -23.90 -2.86
CA VAL A 202 18.22 -24.44 -4.21
C VAL A 202 19.31 -23.65 -4.93
N HIS A 203 19.29 -22.32 -4.87
CA HIS A 203 20.33 -21.49 -5.47
C HIS A 203 21.71 -21.75 -4.85
N GLY A 204 21.80 -21.85 -3.52
CA GLY A 204 23.04 -22.21 -2.83
C GLY A 204 23.56 -23.60 -3.21
N LEU A 205 22.65 -24.57 -3.38
CA LEU A 205 23.01 -25.91 -3.84
C LEU A 205 23.54 -25.91 -5.28
N MET A 206 22.99 -25.08 -6.17
CA MET A 206 23.53 -24.93 -7.54
C MET A 206 24.96 -24.39 -7.53
N VAL A 207 25.25 -23.42 -6.66
CA VAL A 207 26.59 -22.85 -6.48
C VAL A 207 27.55 -23.90 -5.91
N GLU A 208 27.14 -24.63 -4.87
CA GLU A 208 27.94 -25.72 -4.28
C GLU A 208 28.29 -26.80 -5.31
N LYS A 209 27.32 -27.18 -6.14
CA LYS A 209 27.49 -28.18 -7.20
C LYS A 209 28.13 -27.62 -8.48
N ARG A 210 28.50 -26.34 -8.51
CA ARG A 210 29.12 -25.65 -9.65
C ARG A 210 28.34 -25.82 -10.96
N VAL A 211 27.02 -25.72 -10.88
CA VAL A 211 26.14 -25.81 -12.05
C VAL A 211 26.37 -24.59 -12.93
N GLU A 212 26.73 -24.81 -14.19
CA GLU A 212 26.89 -23.74 -15.17
C GLU A 212 25.54 -23.08 -15.49
N LEU A 213 25.49 -21.75 -15.38
CA LEU A 213 24.30 -20.96 -15.66
C LEU A 213 24.23 -20.66 -17.16
N ASN A 214 23.40 -21.42 -17.88
CA ASN A 214 22.96 -21.03 -19.22
C ASN A 214 21.84 -19.99 -19.17
N TYR A 215 21.43 -19.46 -20.33
CA TYR A 215 20.36 -18.46 -20.42
C TYR A 215 19.02 -18.94 -19.83
N ILE A 216 18.75 -20.26 -19.86
CA ILE A 216 17.51 -20.86 -19.34
C ILE A 216 17.51 -20.81 -17.81
N LEU A 217 18.60 -21.27 -17.17
CA LEU A 217 18.75 -21.27 -15.72
C LEU A 217 18.86 -19.84 -15.18
N SER A 218 19.57 -18.95 -15.89
CA SER A 218 19.67 -17.53 -15.55
C SER A 218 18.30 -16.86 -15.53
N ALA A 219 17.51 -17.00 -16.61
CA ALA A 219 16.15 -16.48 -16.68
C ALA A 219 15.24 -17.08 -15.59
N ALA A 220 15.37 -18.39 -15.31
CA ALA A 220 14.60 -19.06 -14.27
C ALA A 220 14.92 -18.56 -12.86
N LEU A 221 16.20 -18.27 -12.55
CA LEU A 221 16.61 -17.71 -11.26
C LEU A 221 16.07 -16.29 -11.05
N ILE A 222 16.15 -15.44 -12.07
CA ILE A 222 15.57 -14.09 -12.08
C ILE A 222 14.06 -14.18 -11.83
N ASP A 223 13.33 -14.97 -12.62
CA ASP A 223 11.89 -15.17 -12.46
C ASP A 223 11.51 -15.70 -11.06
N MET A 224 12.30 -16.63 -10.53
CA MET A 224 12.09 -17.19 -9.19
C MET A 224 12.22 -16.12 -8.10
N TYR A 225 13.31 -15.35 -8.09
CA TYR A 225 13.49 -14.31 -7.08
C TYR A 225 12.44 -13.21 -7.21
N ALA A 226 12.07 -12.81 -8.43
CA ALA A 226 10.98 -11.87 -8.67
C ALA A 226 9.66 -12.39 -8.10
N LYS A 227 9.25 -13.63 -8.40
CA LYS A 227 8.00 -14.24 -7.91
C LYS A 227 8.01 -14.56 -6.41
N CYS A 228 9.18 -14.78 -5.82
CA CYS A 228 9.36 -14.90 -4.36
C CYS A 228 9.32 -13.54 -3.63
N GLY A 229 9.05 -12.43 -4.33
CA GLY A 229 8.91 -11.11 -3.74
C GLY A 229 10.24 -10.42 -3.42
N ARG A 230 11.35 -10.83 -4.07
CA ARG A 230 12.70 -10.24 -3.93
C ARG A 230 13.20 -9.73 -5.27
N ILE A 231 12.56 -8.67 -5.77
CA ILE A 231 12.93 -8.02 -7.03
C ILE A 231 14.34 -7.40 -6.97
N ASP A 232 14.80 -7.03 -5.78
CA ASP A 232 16.15 -6.58 -5.50
C ASP A 232 17.20 -7.66 -5.79
N VAL A 233 17.00 -8.88 -5.30
CA VAL A 233 17.88 -10.01 -5.59
C VAL A 233 17.76 -10.45 -7.05
N SER A 234 16.56 -10.40 -7.62
CA SER A 234 16.35 -10.64 -9.04
C SER A 234 17.18 -9.70 -9.91
N ARG A 235 17.22 -8.40 -9.57
CA ARG A 235 18.05 -7.41 -10.27
C ARG A 235 19.54 -7.69 -10.09
N GLN A 236 19.97 -8.07 -8.89
CA GLN A 236 21.36 -8.45 -8.64
C GLN A 236 21.77 -9.63 -9.54
N VAL A 237 20.98 -10.71 -9.56
CA VAL A 237 21.26 -11.88 -10.43
C VAL A 237 21.29 -11.46 -11.90
N PHE A 238 20.37 -10.58 -12.33
CA PHE A 238 20.36 -10.04 -13.70
C PHE A 238 21.62 -9.24 -14.06
N GLU A 239 22.28 -8.57 -13.11
CA GLU A 239 23.56 -7.89 -13.37
C GLU A 239 24.77 -8.84 -13.34
N GLU A 240 24.67 -9.98 -12.65
CA GLU A 240 25.76 -10.94 -12.49
C GLU A 240 25.85 -11.97 -13.64
N VAL A 241 24.73 -12.26 -14.31
CA VAL A 241 24.67 -13.25 -15.41
C VAL A 241 24.96 -12.63 -16.77
N VAL A 242 25.39 -13.46 -17.72
CA VAL A 242 25.49 -13.07 -19.14
C VAL A 242 24.09 -12.82 -19.70
N ARG A 243 23.91 -11.70 -20.41
CA ARG A 243 22.61 -11.22 -20.92
C ARG A 243 22.54 -11.12 -22.45
N ASP A 244 23.25 -11.98 -23.15
CA ASP A 244 23.25 -12.06 -24.61
C ASP A 244 21.91 -12.53 -25.18
N HIS A 245 21.13 -13.30 -24.40
CA HIS A 245 19.87 -13.90 -24.84
C HIS A 245 18.63 -13.15 -24.32
N VAL A 246 17.65 -12.92 -25.21
CA VAL A 246 16.39 -12.19 -24.95
C VAL A 246 15.59 -12.73 -23.75
N SER A 247 15.67 -14.03 -23.47
CA SER A 247 14.95 -14.65 -22.34
C SER A 247 15.36 -14.10 -20.97
N VAL A 248 16.62 -13.68 -20.80
CA VAL A 248 17.13 -13.10 -19.54
C VAL A 248 16.51 -11.72 -19.31
N TRP A 249 16.40 -10.91 -20.37
CA TRP A 249 15.72 -9.62 -20.38
C TRP A 249 14.23 -9.77 -20.12
N ASN A 250 13.57 -10.73 -20.78
CA ASN A 250 12.15 -11.01 -20.60
C ASN A 250 11.80 -11.43 -19.18
N ALA A 251 12.68 -12.20 -18.53
CA ALA A 251 12.51 -12.56 -17.12
C ALA A 251 12.55 -11.33 -16.20
N MET A 252 13.49 -10.40 -16.44
CA MET A 252 13.60 -9.17 -15.66
C MET A 252 12.42 -8.21 -15.93
N ILE A 253 12.05 -8.01 -17.20
CA ILE A 253 10.91 -7.18 -17.61
C ILE A 253 9.60 -7.71 -16.99
N SER A 254 9.35 -9.01 -17.11
CA SER A 254 8.17 -9.65 -16.53
C SER A 254 8.18 -9.55 -14.99
N GLY A 255 9.35 -9.72 -14.37
CA GLY A 255 9.53 -9.53 -12.93
C GLY A 255 9.16 -8.13 -12.47
N LEU A 256 9.66 -7.09 -13.14
CA LEU A 256 9.33 -5.69 -12.83
C LEU A 256 7.85 -5.37 -13.07
N ALA A 257 7.26 -5.91 -14.14
CA ALA A 257 5.85 -5.75 -14.47
C ALA A 257 4.93 -6.30 -13.37
N ILE A 258 5.22 -7.50 -12.85
CA ILE A 258 4.46 -8.13 -11.75
C ILE A 258 4.50 -7.28 -10.47
N HIS A 259 5.61 -6.57 -10.23
CA HIS A 259 5.79 -5.69 -9.08
C HIS A 259 5.23 -4.27 -9.29
N GLY A 260 4.66 -3.98 -10.46
CA GLY A 260 4.10 -2.66 -10.78
C GLY A 260 5.15 -1.56 -10.97
N LEU A 261 6.38 -1.92 -11.32
CA LEU A 261 7.49 -0.99 -11.55
C LEU A 261 7.62 -0.65 -13.05
N ALA A 262 6.57 -0.08 -13.64
CA ALA A 262 6.53 0.15 -15.10
C ALA A 262 7.62 1.10 -15.61
N MET A 263 8.04 2.09 -14.83
CA MET A 263 9.13 2.99 -15.24
C MET A 263 10.48 2.24 -15.32
N ASP A 264 10.74 1.33 -14.38
CA ASP A 264 11.93 0.49 -14.42
C ASP A 264 11.89 -0.48 -15.62
N VAL A 265 10.70 -0.97 -16.01
CA VAL A 265 10.53 -1.78 -17.23
C VAL A 265 10.96 -1.01 -18.47
N ILE A 266 10.55 0.25 -18.60
CA ILE A 266 10.92 1.11 -19.73
C ILE A 266 12.44 1.31 -19.76
N VAL A 267 13.07 1.55 -18.60
CA VAL A 267 14.54 1.69 -18.51
C VAL A 267 15.26 0.41 -18.94
N ILE A 268 14.80 -0.75 -18.49
CA ILE A 268 15.37 -2.05 -18.89
C ILE A 268 15.17 -2.31 -20.38
N PHE A 269 14.01 -1.97 -20.94
CA PHE A 269 13.77 -2.08 -22.38
C PHE A 269 14.69 -1.18 -23.20
N SER A 270 14.85 0.09 -22.83
CA SER A 270 15.80 0.97 -23.51
C SER A 270 17.24 0.45 -23.40
N ARG A 271 17.62 -0.13 -22.25
CA ARG A 271 18.93 -0.75 -22.08
C ARG A 271 19.12 -1.98 -22.96
N MET A 272 18.09 -2.81 -23.12
CA MET A 272 18.08 -3.95 -24.03
C MET A 272 18.39 -3.52 -25.47
N GLU A 273 17.80 -2.41 -25.91
CA GLU A 273 18.09 -1.82 -27.23
C GLU A 273 19.54 -1.32 -27.33
N THR A 274 20.06 -0.65 -26.29
CA THR A 274 21.46 -0.16 -26.29
C THR A 274 22.49 -1.29 -26.24
N GLU A 275 22.17 -2.41 -25.60
CA GLU A 275 23.01 -3.63 -25.58
C GLU A 275 22.77 -4.51 -26.84
N CYS A 276 22.06 -3.98 -27.84
CA CYS A 276 21.80 -4.61 -29.15
C CYS A 276 21.12 -5.98 -29.10
N VAL A 277 20.32 -6.25 -28.06
CA VAL A 277 19.49 -7.46 -27.98
C VAL A 277 18.12 -7.15 -28.57
N LEU A 278 17.72 -7.89 -29.61
CA LEU A 278 16.45 -7.65 -30.30
C LEU A 278 15.25 -8.08 -29.42
N PRO A 279 14.26 -7.19 -29.22
CA PRO A 279 12.98 -7.53 -28.60
C PRO A 279 12.24 -8.62 -29.37
N ASP A 280 11.52 -9.47 -28.63
CA ASP A 280 10.63 -10.49 -29.17
C ASP A 280 9.16 -10.24 -28.73
N SER A 281 8.26 -11.09 -29.23
CA SER A 281 6.83 -11.10 -28.82
C SER A 281 6.67 -11.09 -27.29
N VAL A 282 7.45 -11.90 -26.57
CA VAL A 282 7.35 -12.01 -25.11
C VAL A 282 7.80 -10.72 -24.40
N THR A 283 8.76 -10.00 -24.97
CA THR A 283 9.23 -8.69 -24.46
C THR A 283 8.06 -7.71 -24.39
N PHE A 284 7.30 -7.58 -25.48
CA PHE A 284 6.17 -6.67 -25.56
C PHE A 284 5.00 -7.09 -24.68
N ILE A 285 4.73 -8.39 -24.52
CA ILE A 285 3.76 -8.87 -23.52
C ILE A 285 4.14 -8.36 -22.11
N GLY A 286 5.41 -8.42 -21.74
CA GLY A 286 5.91 -7.93 -20.44
C GLY A 286 5.71 -6.43 -20.26
N ILE A 287 6.03 -5.63 -21.29
CA ILE A 287 5.85 -4.17 -21.28
C ILE A 287 4.37 -3.78 -21.19
N LEU A 288 3.52 -4.38 -22.04
CA LEU A 288 2.08 -4.12 -22.05
C LEU A 288 1.42 -4.55 -20.73
N THR A 289 1.89 -5.63 -20.12
CA THR A 289 1.45 -6.05 -18.77
C THR A 289 1.82 -5.00 -17.72
N ALA A 290 3.02 -4.43 -17.78
CA ALA A 290 3.43 -3.35 -16.88
C ALA A 290 2.55 -2.10 -17.05
N CYS A 291 2.26 -1.72 -18.30
CA CYS A 291 1.32 -0.64 -18.61
C CYS A 291 -0.08 -0.93 -18.07
N SER A 292 -0.61 -2.15 -18.27
CA SER A 292 -1.91 -2.60 -17.73
C SER A 292 -1.98 -2.47 -16.21
N HIS A 293 -0.93 -2.89 -15.51
CA HIS A 293 -0.92 -2.85 -14.04
C HIS A 293 -0.78 -1.44 -13.47
N CYS A 294 -0.16 -0.52 -14.21
CA CYS A 294 0.03 0.88 -13.79
C CYS A 294 -1.00 1.85 -14.39
N GLY A 295 -1.89 1.38 -15.27
CA GLY A 295 -2.89 2.22 -15.94
C GLY A 295 -2.30 3.17 -16.99
N LEU A 296 -1.13 2.86 -17.56
CA LEU A 296 -0.45 3.69 -18.56
C LEU A 296 -0.99 3.40 -19.96
N VAL A 297 -2.21 3.88 -20.24
CA VAL A 297 -2.94 3.58 -21.50
C VAL A 297 -2.17 4.08 -22.73
N GLU A 298 -1.72 5.34 -22.70
CA GLU A 298 -1.03 5.96 -23.85
C GLU A 298 0.31 5.30 -24.16
N GLU A 299 1.12 4.99 -23.15
CA GLU A 299 2.36 4.23 -23.36
C GLU A 299 2.06 2.80 -23.86
N GLY A 300 0.99 2.15 -23.36
CA GLY A 300 0.54 0.86 -23.87
C GLY A 300 0.22 0.89 -25.37
N ARG A 301 -0.52 1.91 -25.84
CA ARG A 301 -0.80 2.10 -27.28
C ARG A 301 0.49 2.29 -28.08
N LYS A 302 1.36 3.20 -27.62
CA LYS A 302 2.65 3.49 -28.24
C LYS A 302 3.52 2.24 -28.39
N TYR A 303 3.64 1.40 -27.36
CA TYR A 303 4.42 0.17 -27.45
C TYR A 303 3.75 -0.90 -28.32
N PHE A 304 2.42 -0.98 -28.33
CA PHE A 304 1.68 -1.89 -29.21
C PHE A 304 1.85 -1.52 -30.70
N ASP A 305 1.90 -0.22 -31.01
CA ASP A 305 2.17 0.29 -32.36
C ASP A 305 3.66 0.15 -32.72
N MET A 306 4.56 0.43 -31.77
CA MET A 306 6.01 0.28 -31.96
C MET A 306 6.40 -1.17 -32.30
N MET A 307 5.76 -2.14 -31.63
CA MET A 307 5.95 -3.56 -31.90
C MET A 307 5.70 -3.91 -33.38
N GLN A 308 4.64 -3.36 -33.96
CA GLN A 308 4.25 -3.60 -35.35
C GLN A 308 5.10 -2.81 -36.34
N ASN A 309 5.26 -1.51 -36.10
CA ASN A 309 5.82 -0.59 -37.08
C ASN A 309 7.36 -0.56 -37.10
N ARG A 310 7.99 -0.75 -35.93
CA ARG A 310 9.47 -0.66 -35.80
C ARG A 310 10.12 -2.03 -35.74
N PHE A 311 9.53 -2.95 -34.97
CA PHE A 311 10.10 -4.29 -34.78
C PHE A 311 9.49 -5.35 -35.70
N MET A 312 8.46 -4.99 -36.50
CA MET A 312 7.79 -5.89 -37.44
C MET A 312 7.25 -7.17 -36.79
N ILE A 313 6.90 -7.11 -35.50
CA ILE A 313 6.35 -8.22 -34.73
C ILE A 313 4.84 -8.19 -34.87
N GLN A 314 4.27 -9.25 -35.41
CA GLN A 314 2.82 -9.39 -35.57
C GLN A 314 2.13 -9.62 -34.22
N PRO A 315 1.06 -8.87 -33.88
CA PRO A 315 0.35 -9.05 -32.62
C PRO A 315 -0.30 -10.43 -32.54
N GLN A 316 0.20 -11.24 -31.61
CA GLN A 316 -0.44 -12.51 -31.20
C GLN A 316 -1.59 -12.28 -30.21
N LEU A 317 -2.36 -13.34 -30.00
CA LEU A 317 -3.53 -13.40 -29.10
C LEU A 317 -3.23 -12.82 -27.70
N GLU A 318 -2.05 -13.12 -27.16
CA GLU A 318 -1.61 -12.67 -25.84
C GLU A 318 -1.46 -11.14 -25.78
N HIS A 319 -0.99 -10.49 -26.85
CA HIS A 319 -0.87 -9.03 -26.89
C HIS A 319 -2.23 -8.37 -26.88
N TYR A 320 -3.17 -8.86 -27.70
CA TYR A 320 -4.56 -8.38 -27.68
C TYR A 320 -5.19 -8.59 -26.31
N GLY A 321 -4.95 -9.74 -25.66
CA GLY A 321 -5.39 -9.98 -24.29
C GLY A 321 -4.84 -8.98 -23.28
N THR A 322 -3.56 -8.62 -23.36
CA THR A 322 -2.98 -7.58 -22.49
C THR A 322 -3.55 -6.19 -22.75
N MET A 323 -3.85 -5.85 -24.02
CA MET A 323 -4.48 -4.58 -24.39
C MET A 323 -5.94 -4.50 -23.92
N VAL A 324 -6.69 -5.60 -24.05
CA VAL A 324 -8.05 -5.71 -23.51
C VAL A 324 -8.05 -5.59 -21.98
N ASP A 325 -7.08 -6.20 -21.29
CA ASP A 325 -6.92 -6.02 -19.83
C ASP A 325 -6.55 -4.58 -19.47
N LEU A 326 -5.67 -3.92 -20.23
CA LEU A 326 -5.30 -2.51 -20.06
C LEU A 326 -6.52 -1.58 -20.20
N PHE A 327 -7.23 -1.66 -21.31
CA PHE A 327 -8.45 -0.85 -21.56
C PHE A 327 -9.55 -1.19 -20.55
N GLY A 328 -9.74 -2.48 -20.28
CA GLY A 328 -10.71 -2.97 -19.31
C GLY A 328 -10.46 -2.44 -17.90
N ARG A 329 -9.20 -2.34 -17.46
CA ARG A 329 -8.83 -1.75 -16.15
C ARG A 329 -8.87 -0.23 -16.11
N ALA A 330 -8.72 0.42 -17.26
CA ALA A 330 -8.84 1.87 -17.38
C ALA A 330 -10.30 2.36 -17.46
N GLY A 331 -11.26 1.45 -17.66
CA GLY A 331 -12.69 1.76 -17.81
C GLY A 331 -13.12 2.03 -19.25
N LEU A 332 -12.22 1.82 -20.21
CA LEU A 332 -12.48 1.95 -21.65
C LEU A 332 -13.11 0.64 -22.20
N THR A 333 -14.23 0.21 -21.62
CA THR A 333 -14.83 -1.10 -21.92
C THR A 333 -15.35 -1.23 -23.35
N GLU A 334 -15.86 -0.14 -23.93
CA GLU A 334 -16.33 -0.12 -25.32
C GLU A 334 -15.15 -0.25 -26.29
N GLU A 335 -14.03 0.43 -26.03
CA GLU A 335 -12.81 0.29 -26.84
C GLU A 335 -12.21 -1.11 -26.71
N ALA A 336 -12.24 -1.70 -25.51
CA ALA A 336 -11.82 -3.08 -25.31
C ALA A 336 -12.66 -4.04 -26.16
N TYR A 337 -13.98 -3.83 -26.24
CA TYR A 337 -14.87 -4.62 -27.08
C TYR A 337 -14.66 -4.35 -28.57
N ALA A 338 -14.42 -3.10 -28.97
CA ALA A 338 -14.08 -2.74 -30.34
C ALA A 338 -12.79 -3.43 -30.80
N LEU A 339 -11.76 -3.48 -29.94
CA LEU A 339 -10.50 -4.18 -30.23
C LEU A 339 -10.73 -5.68 -30.46
N ILE A 340 -11.61 -6.31 -29.67
CA ILE A 340 -11.98 -7.73 -29.85
C ILE A 340 -12.72 -7.98 -31.17
N LYS A 341 -13.44 -6.99 -31.70
CA LYS A 341 -14.10 -7.12 -33.02
C LYS A 341 -13.13 -6.96 -34.19
N VAL A 342 -12.10 -6.14 -34.02
CA VAL A 342 -11.16 -5.79 -35.09
C VAL A 342 -9.98 -6.76 -35.15
N MET A 343 -9.72 -7.53 -34.09
CA MET A 343 -8.60 -8.48 -34.08
C MET A 343 -8.73 -9.55 -35.19
N PRO A 344 -7.63 -9.92 -35.86
CA PRO A 344 -7.66 -10.79 -37.05
C PRO A 344 -7.81 -12.29 -36.73
N MET A 345 -8.00 -12.64 -35.47
CA MET A 345 -8.02 -14.02 -34.94
C MET A 345 -9.17 -14.20 -33.96
N GLU A 346 -9.62 -15.44 -33.75
CA GLU A 346 -10.70 -15.69 -32.81
C GLU A 346 -10.25 -15.41 -31.35
N PRO A 347 -11.01 -14.60 -30.58
CA PRO A 347 -10.70 -14.32 -29.19
C PRO A 347 -10.86 -15.56 -28.32
N ASP A 348 -9.87 -15.81 -27.47
CA ASP A 348 -9.89 -16.95 -26.55
C ASP A 348 -10.66 -16.63 -25.26
N VAL A 349 -10.79 -17.67 -24.43
CA VAL A 349 -11.47 -17.58 -23.14
C VAL A 349 -10.80 -16.54 -22.22
N VAL A 350 -9.50 -16.30 -22.33
CA VAL A 350 -8.78 -15.34 -21.48
C VAL A 350 -9.17 -13.91 -21.81
N ILE A 351 -9.27 -13.55 -23.09
CA ILE A 351 -9.72 -12.24 -23.56
C ILE A 351 -11.15 -11.95 -23.10
N TRP A 352 -12.07 -12.90 -23.29
CA TRP A 352 -13.45 -12.74 -22.84
C TRP A 352 -13.57 -12.64 -21.32
N ARG A 353 -12.74 -13.37 -20.56
CA ARG A 353 -12.66 -13.25 -19.10
C ARG A 353 -12.14 -11.87 -18.67
N ALA A 354 -11.17 -11.29 -19.39
CA ALA A 354 -10.65 -9.96 -19.12
C ALA A 354 -11.75 -8.90 -19.31
N LEU A 355 -12.51 -8.98 -20.41
CA LEU A 355 -13.67 -8.11 -20.65
C LEU A 355 -14.76 -8.31 -19.58
N LEU A 356 -15.12 -9.56 -19.25
CA LEU A 356 -16.12 -9.86 -18.21
C LEU A 356 -15.70 -9.31 -16.84
N SER A 357 -14.42 -9.39 -16.51
CA SER A 357 -13.86 -8.80 -15.29
C SER A 357 -13.98 -7.27 -15.28
N ALA A 358 -13.72 -6.60 -16.40
CA ALA A 358 -13.93 -5.16 -16.56
C ALA A 358 -15.41 -4.78 -16.42
N CYS A 359 -16.32 -5.53 -17.06
CA CYS A 359 -17.76 -5.35 -16.96
C CYS A 359 -18.27 -5.45 -15.51
N ARG A 360 -17.70 -6.34 -14.69
CA ARG A 360 -17.97 -6.41 -13.25
C ARG A 360 -17.52 -5.16 -12.50
N ILE A 361 -16.36 -4.60 -12.83
CA ILE A 361 -15.81 -3.41 -12.16
C ILE A 361 -16.64 -2.17 -12.51
N TYR A 362 -16.95 -1.98 -13.80
CA TYR A 362 -17.63 -0.79 -14.32
C TYR A 362 -19.15 -0.98 -14.48
N ARG A 363 -19.71 -2.08 -13.96
CA ARG A 363 -21.15 -2.38 -13.93
C ARG A 363 -21.82 -2.35 -15.31
N LYS A 364 -21.16 -2.93 -16.33
CA LYS A 364 -21.66 -3.00 -17.71
C LYS A 364 -22.34 -4.35 -17.98
N LYS A 365 -23.67 -4.42 -17.80
CA LYS A 365 -24.44 -5.66 -17.93
C LYS A 365 -24.38 -6.27 -19.33
N GLU A 366 -24.68 -5.48 -20.35
CA GLU A 366 -24.85 -5.94 -21.74
C GLU A 366 -23.56 -6.56 -22.29
N LEU A 367 -22.44 -5.85 -22.17
CA LEU A 367 -21.13 -6.36 -22.57
C LEU A 367 -20.71 -7.61 -21.79
N GLY A 368 -21.11 -7.73 -20.52
CA GLY A 368 -20.85 -8.92 -19.71
C GLY A 368 -21.62 -10.16 -20.18
N GLU A 369 -22.86 -9.99 -20.64
CA GLU A 369 -23.66 -11.07 -21.24
C GLU A 369 -23.13 -11.47 -22.63
N VAL A 370 -22.62 -10.51 -23.41
CA VAL A 370 -21.91 -10.81 -24.66
C VAL A 370 -20.63 -11.62 -24.37
N ALA A 371 -19.84 -11.21 -23.38
CA ALA A 371 -18.60 -11.91 -23.03
C ALA A 371 -18.86 -13.36 -22.59
N ILE A 372 -19.92 -13.62 -21.81
CA ILE A 372 -20.23 -14.98 -21.36
C ILE A 372 -20.78 -15.87 -22.48
N ALA A 373 -21.54 -15.29 -23.42
CA ALA A 373 -22.10 -16.02 -24.55
C ALA A 373 -21.01 -16.55 -25.49
N ASN A 374 -19.90 -15.82 -25.61
CA ASN A 374 -18.76 -16.20 -26.46
C ASN A 374 -17.76 -17.14 -25.78
N ILE A 375 -17.96 -17.53 -24.52
CA ILE A 375 -17.11 -18.53 -23.84
C ILE A 375 -17.68 -19.93 -24.08
N SER A 376 -16.99 -20.70 -24.93
CA SER A 376 -17.40 -22.05 -25.37
C SER A 376 -17.56 -23.07 -24.25
N ARG A 377 -16.65 -23.06 -23.26
CA ARG A 377 -16.72 -23.94 -22.08
C ARG A 377 -16.53 -23.14 -20.80
N LEU A 378 -17.64 -22.88 -20.12
CA LEU A 378 -17.63 -22.20 -18.82
C LEU A 378 -16.99 -23.07 -17.75
N GLU A 379 -15.97 -22.55 -17.10
CA GLU A 379 -15.37 -23.13 -15.91
C GLU A 379 -15.97 -22.51 -14.65
N CYS A 380 -15.65 -23.08 -13.50
CA CYS A 380 -16.16 -22.58 -12.23
C CYS A 380 -15.86 -21.08 -12.00
N GLY A 381 -14.70 -20.60 -12.45
CA GLY A 381 -14.33 -19.18 -12.34
C GLY A 381 -15.28 -18.25 -13.10
N ASP A 382 -15.76 -18.67 -14.27
CA ASP A 382 -16.61 -17.87 -15.16
C ASP A 382 -18.00 -17.69 -14.55
N PHE A 383 -18.57 -18.77 -14.01
CA PHE A 383 -19.84 -18.70 -13.29
C PHE A 383 -19.75 -17.82 -12.05
N VAL A 384 -18.62 -17.85 -11.33
CA VAL A 384 -18.41 -16.98 -10.16
C VAL A 384 -18.29 -15.51 -10.59
N LEU A 385 -17.56 -15.22 -11.66
CA LEU A 385 -17.44 -13.86 -12.21
C LEU A 385 -18.79 -13.31 -12.68
N LEU A 386 -19.57 -14.12 -13.40
CA LEU A 386 -20.91 -13.77 -13.86
C LEU A 386 -21.89 -13.55 -12.69
N SER A 387 -21.90 -14.45 -11.70
CA SER A 387 -22.71 -14.30 -10.50
C SER A 387 -22.35 -13.01 -9.76
N ASN A 388 -21.06 -12.72 -9.60
CA ASN A 388 -20.58 -11.49 -8.97
C ASN A 388 -20.97 -10.23 -9.77
N MET A 389 -20.95 -10.29 -11.10
CA MET A 389 -21.42 -9.18 -11.95
C MET A 389 -22.90 -8.89 -11.70
N TYR A 390 -23.77 -9.91 -11.72
CA TYR A 390 -25.19 -9.72 -11.43
C TYR A 390 -25.45 -9.19 -10.02
N CYS A 391 -24.72 -9.68 -9.02
CA CYS A 391 -24.80 -9.15 -7.66
C CYS A 391 -24.35 -7.68 -7.58
N SER A 392 -23.30 -7.27 -8.31
CA SER A 392 -22.85 -5.87 -8.36
C SER A 392 -23.89 -4.91 -8.97
N LEU A 393 -24.79 -5.45 -9.79
CA LEU A 393 -25.93 -4.76 -10.40
C LEU A 393 -27.23 -4.91 -9.58
N LYS A 394 -27.17 -5.52 -8.39
CA LYS A 394 -28.32 -5.85 -7.54
C LYS A 394 -29.39 -6.73 -8.23
N ASN A 395 -29.01 -7.50 -9.24
CA ASN A 395 -29.89 -8.45 -9.92
C ASN A 395 -29.76 -9.84 -9.31
N TRP A 396 -30.39 -10.03 -8.14
CA TRP A 396 -30.28 -11.23 -7.32
C TRP A 396 -30.83 -12.48 -7.99
N ASP A 397 -31.94 -12.35 -8.74
CA ASP A 397 -32.58 -13.47 -9.42
C ASP A 397 -31.66 -14.08 -10.49
N SER A 398 -30.98 -13.24 -11.28
CA SER A 398 -30.01 -13.69 -12.26
C SER A 398 -28.81 -14.36 -11.58
N ALA A 399 -28.30 -13.81 -10.48
CA ALA A 399 -27.20 -14.39 -9.73
C ALA A 399 -27.55 -15.76 -9.13
N GLU A 400 -28.76 -15.92 -8.60
CA GLU A 400 -29.23 -17.19 -8.04
C GLU A 400 -29.46 -18.25 -9.12
N ARG A 401 -30.01 -17.87 -10.29
CA ARG A 401 -30.09 -18.78 -11.45
C ARG A 401 -28.72 -19.32 -11.86
N VAL A 402 -27.69 -18.46 -11.87
CA VAL A 402 -26.31 -18.87 -12.16
C VAL A 402 -25.78 -19.85 -11.11
N ARG A 403 -26.01 -19.58 -9.82
CA ARG A 403 -25.59 -20.48 -8.72
C ARG A 403 -26.30 -21.82 -8.74
N ARG A 404 -27.61 -21.86 -9.07
CA ARG A 404 -28.34 -23.13 -9.28
C ARG A 404 -27.77 -23.93 -10.45
N ARG A 405 -27.43 -23.26 -11.55
CA ARG A 405 -26.78 -23.91 -12.71
C ARG A 405 -25.44 -24.54 -12.33
N MET A 406 -24.64 -23.87 -11.49
CA MET A 406 -23.41 -24.46 -10.94
C MET A 406 -23.68 -25.70 -10.08
N LYS A 407 -24.69 -25.66 -9.20
CA LYS A 407 -25.06 -26.81 -8.34
C LYS A 407 -25.54 -28.01 -9.16
N MET A 408 -26.44 -27.78 -10.14
CA MET A 408 -26.96 -28.85 -11.02
C MET A 408 -25.86 -29.46 -11.89
N GLY A 409 -24.89 -28.65 -12.34
CA GLY A 409 -23.72 -29.13 -13.09
C GLY A 409 -22.61 -29.76 -12.26
N GLY A 410 -22.76 -29.88 -10.93
CA GLY A 410 -21.72 -30.40 -10.04
C GLY A 410 -20.46 -29.53 -9.94
N ILE A 411 -20.53 -28.27 -10.38
CA ILE A 411 -19.37 -27.36 -10.48
C ILE A 411 -19.13 -26.70 -9.12
N ARG A 412 -17.98 -27.00 -8.49
CA ARG A 412 -17.60 -26.46 -7.17
C ARG A 412 -16.56 -25.34 -7.28
N LYS A 413 -16.73 -24.30 -6.47
CA LYS A 413 -15.80 -23.18 -6.32
C LYS A 413 -14.41 -23.64 -5.88
N ASN A 414 -13.38 -23.21 -6.62
CA ASN A 414 -11.99 -23.36 -6.22
C ASN A 414 -11.76 -22.64 -4.89
N ARG A 415 -11.31 -23.36 -3.86
CA ARG A 415 -11.03 -22.79 -2.55
C ARG A 415 -9.77 -21.92 -2.59
N GLY A 416 -9.89 -20.69 -2.08
CA GLY A 416 -8.75 -19.81 -1.88
C GLY A 416 -7.89 -20.32 -0.74
N LYS A 417 -6.66 -20.73 -1.06
CA LYS A 417 -5.68 -21.25 -0.11
C LYS A 417 -4.51 -20.29 -0.03
N SER A 418 -4.17 -19.91 1.20
CA SER A 418 -2.98 -19.10 1.50
C SER A 418 -1.99 -19.97 2.25
N TRP A 419 -0.70 -19.74 2.06
CA TRP A 419 0.34 -20.47 2.76
C TRP A 419 1.49 -19.58 3.17
N ILE A 420 2.21 -20.04 4.18
CA ILE A 420 3.36 -19.37 4.78
C ILE A 420 4.50 -20.37 4.91
N GLU A 421 5.71 -19.90 4.63
CA GLU A 421 6.95 -20.66 4.77
C GLU A 421 7.64 -20.25 6.08
N LEU A 422 7.73 -21.18 7.03
CA LEU A 422 8.40 -21.00 8.32
C LEU A 422 9.22 -22.24 8.65
N GLY A 423 10.51 -22.06 8.98
CA GLY A 423 11.39 -23.15 9.43
C GLY A 423 11.45 -24.34 8.46
N ASN A 424 11.70 -24.09 7.17
CA ASN A 424 11.71 -25.08 6.07
C ASN A 424 10.39 -25.85 5.83
N SER A 425 9.31 -25.49 6.52
CA SER A 425 7.97 -26.07 6.36
C SER A 425 7.02 -25.06 5.70
N ILE A 426 6.11 -25.56 4.85
CA ILE A 426 5.06 -24.74 4.22
C ILE A 426 3.72 -25.14 4.82
N GLN A 427 3.09 -24.22 5.56
CA GLN A 427 1.78 -24.42 6.17
C GLN A 427 0.69 -23.78 5.31
N LYS A 428 -0.38 -24.53 5.02
CA LYS A 428 -1.47 -24.12 4.13
C LYS A 428 -2.75 -23.90 4.94
N PHE A 429 -3.46 -22.82 4.63
CA PHE A 429 -4.72 -22.42 5.25
C PHE A 429 -5.80 -22.23 4.19
N SER A 430 -6.98 -22.78 4.44
CA SER A 430 -8.20 -22.48 3.68
C SER A 430 -9.07 -21.46 4.44
N ALA A 431 -10.05 -20.84 3.77
CA ALA A 431 -11.03 -20.03 4.49
C ALA A 431 -11.87 -20.93 5.41
N ALA A 432 -12.11 -20.48 6.65
CA ALA A 432 -12.78 -21.25 7.71
C ALA A 432 -12.17 -22.65 7.97
N ASP A 433 -10.84 -22.75 7.91
CA ASP A 433 -10.12 -24.01 8.12
C ASP A 433 -10.02 -24.38 9.61
N HIS A 434 -10.35 -25.63 9.94
CA HIS A 434 -10.20 -26.21 11.27
C HIS A 434 -9.19 -27.35 11.33
N SER A 435 -8.48 -27.63 10.23
CA SER A 435 -7.60 -28.79 10.12
C SER A 435 -6.24 -28.65 10.83
N HIS A 436 -5.84 -27.44 11.21
CA HIS A 436 -4.53 -27.19 11.85
C HIS A 436 -4.56 -27.51 13.35
N ALA A 437 -3.53 -28.18 13.88
CA ALA A 437 -3.47 -28.59 15.28
C ALA A 437 -3.60 -27.42 16.29
N GLU A 438 -3.03 -26.26 15.97
CA GLU A 438 -3.05 -25.06 16.82
C GLU A 438 -4.16 -24.05 16.45
N MET A 439 -5.23 -24.48 15.77
CA MET A 439 -6.21 -23.55 15.19
C MET A 439 -6.85 -22.61 16.22
N LYS A 440 -7.17 -23.11 17.43
CA LYS A 440 -7.75 -22.29 18.51
C LYS A 440 -6.88 -21.07 18.85
N SER A 441 -5.56 -21.24 18.87
CA SER A 441 -4.62 -20.15 19.13
C SER A 441 -4.54 -19.17 17.97
N ILE A 442 -4.60 -19.66 16.73
CA ILE A 442 -4.59 -18.84 15.52
C ILE A 442 -5.83 -17.93 15.46
N TYR A 443 -7.02 -18.46 15.74
CA TYR A 443 -8.25 -17.67 15.77
C TYR A 443 -8.21 -16.57 16.85
N ARG A 444 -7.72 -16.87 18.05
CA ARG A 444 -7.54 -15.85 19.10
C ARG A 444 -6.60 -14.72 18.68
N VAL A 445 -5.47 -15.06 18.06
CA VAL A 445 -4.54 -14.05 17.53
C VAL A 445 -5.21 -13.23 16.44
N LEU A 446 -5.95 -13.88 15.52
CA LEU A 446 -6.67 -13.21 14.45
C LEU A 446 -7.70 -12.20 14.98
N GLU A 447 -8.54 -12.60 15.94
CA GLU A 447 -9.53 -11.72 16.57
C GLU A 447 -8.86 -10.50 17.20
N GLY A 448 -7.77 -10.70 17.95
CA GLY A 448 -7.00 -9.60 18.54
C GLY A 448 -6.30 -8.70 17.51
N LEU A 449 -5.97 -9.22 16.33
CA LEU A 449 -5.44 -8.39 15.23
C LEU A 449 -6.54 -7.57 14.55
N ILE A 450 -7.74 -8.13 14.40
CA ILE A 450 -8.88 -7.43 13.78
C ILE A 450 -9.40 -6.31 14.68
N GLN A 451 -9.55 -6.55 15.98
CA GLN A 451 -9.98 -5.52 16.93
C GLN A 451 -9.01 -4.33 16.93
N ARG A 452 -7.71 -4.60 16.92
CA ARG A 452 -6.68 -3.54 16.82
C ARG A 452 -6.75 -2.79 15.49
N ALA A 453 -6.93 -3.50 14.37
CA ALA A 453 -7.12 -2.84 13.08
C ALA A 453 -8.32 -1.88 13.10
N LYS A 454 -9.46 -2.29 13.70
CA LYS A 454 -10.64 -1.43 13.85
C LYS A 454 -10.33 -0.17 14.68
N LEU A 455 -9.54 -0.27 15.75
CA LEU A 455 -9.09 0.90 16.55
C LEU A 455 -8.19 1.85 15.75
N ASP A 456 -7.37 1.31 14.85
CA ASP A 456 -6.47 2.09 13.97
C ASP A 456 -7.21 2.70 12.76
N GLY A 457 -8.54 2.57 12.69
CA GLY A 457 -9.39 3.14 11.64
C GLY A 457 -9.62 2.24 10.43
N PHE A 458 -9.34 0.93 10.53
CA PHE A 458 -9.75 -0.04 9.50
C PHE A 458 -11.26 -0.30 9.56
N THR A 459 -11.96 0.05 8.49
CA THR A 459 -13.34 -0.35 8.23
C THR A 459 -13.36 -1.51 7.22
N PRO A 460 -13.98 -2.66 7.55
CA PRO A 460 -14.19 -3.74 6.59
C PRO A 460 -14.96 -3.25 5.37
N LEU A 461 -14.54 -3.66 4.17
CA LEU A 461 -15.22 -3.29 2.93
C LEU A 461 -16.36 -4.26 2.64
N THR A 462 -17.50 -4.10 3.33
CA THR A 462 -18.67 -4.98 3.20
C THR A 462 -19.26 -5.02 1.78
N ASP A 463 -19.06 -3.96 0.98
CA ASP A 463 -19.39 -3.89 -0.45
C ASP A 463 -18.77 -5.01 -1.30
N LEU A 464 -17.67 -5.62 -0.83
CA LEU A 464 -17.02 -6.75 -1.51
C LEU A 464 -17.77 -8.07 -1.28
N VAL A 465 -18.62 -8.16 -0.27
CA VAL A 465 -19.47 -9.31 0.00
C VAL A 465 -20.78 -9.12 -0.75
N LEU A 466 -20.76 -9.62 -1.97
CA LEU A 466 -21.87 -9.56 -2.92
C LEU A 466 -23.01 -10.55 -2.60
N MET A 467 -23.13 -11.03 -1.35
CA MET A 467 -24.24 -11.86 -0.91
C MET A 467 -25.30 -10.98 -0.25
N ASP A 468 -26.56 -11.33 -0.45
CA ASP A 468 -27.68 -10.69 0.23
C ASP A 468 -27.82 -11.27 1.65
N VAL A 469 -26.95 -10.80 2.55
CA VAL A 469 -26.86 -11.18 3.96
C VAL A 469 -26.74 -9.91 4.80
N SER A 470 -26.99 -10.00 6.12
CA SER A 470 -26.88 -8.84 7.01
C SER A 470 -25.47 -8.24 6.96
N GLU A 471 -25.33 -6.93 7.23
CA GLU A 471 -24.01 -6.28 7.24
C GLU A 471 -23.06 -6.93 8.26
N GLU A 472 -23.60 -7.47 9.36
CA GLU A 472 -22.85 -8.23 10.37
C GLU A 472 -22.28 -9.54 9.78
N GLU A 473 -23.09 -10.27 9.02
CA GLU A 473 -22.68 -11.51 8.37
C GLU A 473 -21.71 -11.25 7.20
N LYS A 474 -21.82 -10.09 6.54
CA LYS A 474 -20.81 -9.64 5.57
C LYS A 474 -19.46 -9.40 6.24
N GLU A 475 -19.43 -8.73 7.38
CA GLU A 475 -18.20 -8.56 8.15
C GLU A 475 -17.59 -9.90 8.58
N GLU A 476 -18.42 -10.82 9.08
CA GLU A 476 -17.95 -12.14 9.53
C GLU A 476 -17.31 -12.96 8.40
N ASN A 477 -17.92 -12.93 7.22
CA ASN A 477 -17.37 -13.58 6.02
C ASN A 477 -15.98 -13.04 5.65
N LEU A 478 -15.72 -11.74 5.86
CA LEU A 478 -14.42 -11.12 5.57
C LEU A 478 -13.36 -11.42 6.63
N ILE A 479 -13.75 -11.80 7.85
CA ILE A 479 -12.84 -12.06 8.96
C ILE A 479 -12.03 -13.34 8.75
N PHE A 480 -12.66 -14.42 8.29
CA PHE A 480 -12.04 -15.76 8.23
C PHE A 480 -11.41 -16.11 6.87
N HIS A 481 -10.96 -15.10 6.14
CA HIS A 481 -10.20 -15.29 4.90
C HIS A 481 -8.85 -15.98 5.16
N SER A 482 -8.41 -16.83 4.22
CA SER A 482 -7.19 -17.63 4.36
C SER A 482 -5.92 -16.80 4.52
N GLU A 483 -5.86 -15.59 3.94
CA GLU A 483 -4.77 -14.63 4.12
C GLU A 483 -4.63 -14.20 5.58
N LYS A 484 -5.76 -13.90 6.24
CA LYS A 484 -5.76 -13.41 7.62
C LYS A 484 -5.36 -14.52 8.60
N LEU A 485 -5.81 -15.75 8.33
CA LEU A 485 -5.37 -16.94 9.09
C LEU A 485 -3.87 -17.22 8.91
N ALA A 486 -3.35 -17.12 7.68
CA ALA A 486 -1.92 -17.29 7.42
C ALA A 486 -1.08 -16.20 8.12
N LEU A 487 -1.56 -14.94 8.15
CA LEU A 487 -0.89 -13.87 8.89
C LEU A 487 -0.92 -14.11 10.40
N ALA A 488 -2.06 -14.49 10.96
CA ALA A 488 -2.20 -14.78 12.39
C ALA A 488 -1.26 -15.91 12.83
N TYR A 489 -1.13 -16.96 12.01
CA TYR A 489 -0.14 -18.02 12.24
C TYR A 489 1.30 -17.49 12.16
N GLY A 490 1.59 -16.66 11.15
CA GLY A 490 2.90 -16.01 11.01
C GLY A 490 3.29 -15.19 12.23
N VAL A 491 2.36 -14.40 12.76
CA VAL A 491 2.56 -13.60 13.98
C VAL A 491 2.71 -14.49 15.22
N LEU A 492 1.95 -15.60 15.31
CA LEU A 492 2.03 -16.54 16.43
C LEU A 492 3.41 -17.23 16.52
N LYS A 493 4.03 -17.53 15.38
CA LYS A 493 5.28 -18.31 15.32
C LYS A 493 6.55 -17.47 15.14
N SER A 494 6.43 -16.20 14.75
CA SER A 494 7.59 -15.35 14.46
C SER A 494 7.91 -14.41 15.62
N SER A 495 9.19 -14.07 15.79
CA SER A 495 9.62 -13.03 16.73
C SER A 495 9.33 -11.62 16.17
N PRO A 496 9.13 -10.61 17.03
CA PRO A 496 8.93 -9.22 16.61
C PRO A 496 10.04 -8.73 15.66
N GLY A 497 9.67 -8.06 14.57
CA GLY A 497 10.61 -7.58 13.55
C GLY A 497 10.91 -8.56 12.40
N THR A 498 10.42 -9.81 12.48
CA THR A 498 10.57 -10.80 11.41
C THR A 498 9.64 -10.47 10.22
N LYS A 499 10.17 -10.43 9.00
CA LYS A 499 9.37 -10.24 7.77
C LYS A 499 8.53 -11.48 7.47
N ILE A 500 7.21 -11.38 7.61
CA ILE A 500 6.26 -12.44 7.25
C ILE A 500 5.94 -12.37 5.75
N ARG A 501 6.00 -13.52 5.06
CA ARG A 501 5.61 -13.65 3.65
C ARG A 501 4.47 -14.62 3.50
N ILE A 502 3.41 -14.18 2.83
CA ILE A 502 2.21 -15.00 2.59
C ILE A 502 2.02 -15.10 1.08
N SER A 503 1.85 -16.31 0.61
CA SER A 503 1.55 -16.62 -0.78
C SER A 503 0.13 -17.18 -0.89
N LYS A 504 -0.53 -16.92 -2.02
CA LYS A 504 -1.92 -17.35 -2.26
C LYS A 504 -2.08 -17.84 -3.69
N ASN A 505 -2.96 -18.82 -3.88
CA ASN A 505 -3.30 -19.36 -5.21
C ASN A 505 -4.27 -18.47 -6.03
N LEU A 506 -4.83 -17.43 -5.42
CA LEU A 506 -5.78 -16.49 -6.01
C LEU A 506 -5.34 -15.05 -5.69
N ARG A 507 -5.87 -14.06 -6.42
CA ARG A 507 -5.66 -12.64 -6.12
C ARG A 507 -6.20 -12.32 -4.72
N ILE A 508 -5.40 -11.61 -3.92
CA ILE A 508 -5.82 -11.14 -2.59
C ILE A 508 -6.97 -10.15 -2.76
N CYS A 509 -8.04 -10.30 -1.98
CA CYS A 509 -9.15 -9.38 -2.04
C CYS A 509 -8.77 -7.99 -1.47
N LEU A 510 -9.46 -6.94 -1.93
CA LEU A 510 -9.14 -5.57 -1.55
C LEU A 510 -9.23 -5.33 -0.03
N ASP A 511 -10.19 -5.97 0.66
CA ASP A 511 -10.31 -5.94 2.12
C ASP A 511 -9.07 -6.50 2.82
N CYS A 512 -8.65 -7.72 2.44
CA CYS A 512 -7.45 -8.34 3.00
C CYS A 512 -6.19 -7.52 2.68
N HIS A 513 -6.10 -6.97 1.48
CA HIS A 513 -4.99 -6.10 1.10
C HIS A 513 -4.94 -4.84 1.97
N ASN A 514 -6.06 -4.16 2.19
CA ASN A 514 -6.14 -2.96 3.02
C ASN A 514 -5.88 -3.27 4.50
N TRP A 515 -6.45 -4.37 5.01
CA TRP A 515 -6.22 -4.84 6.38
C TRP A 515 -4.74 -5.13 6.64
N ILE A 516 -4.08 -5.87 5.72
CA ILE A 516 -2.64 -6.16 5.81
C ILE A 516 -1.81 -4.87 5.70
N LYS A 517 -2.20 -3.94 4.81
CA LYS A 517 -1.49 -2.66 4.61
C LYS A 517 -1.52 -1.76 5.85
N ILE A 518 -2.67 -1.65 6.52
CA ILE A 518 -2.78 -0.90 7.78
C ILE A 518 -1.84 -1.49 8.83
N ARG A 519 -1.72 -2.82 8.89
CA ARG A 519 -0.80 -3.47 9.83
C ARG A 519 0.67 -3.32 9.44
N LEU A 520 1.04 -3.40 8.16
CA LEU A 520 2.42 -3.18 7.68
C LEU A 520 2.90 -1.74 7.93
N LEU A 521 2.00 -0.75 7.95
CA LEU A 521 2.30 0.62 8.36
C LEU A 521 2.52 0.76 9.88
N VAL A 522 1.98 -0.16 10.68
CA VAL A 522 2.07 -0.13 12.16
C VAL A 522 3.21 -1.02 12.70
N GLU A 523 3.67 -2.03 11.96
CA GLU A 523 4.81 -2.88 12.36
C GLU A 523 6.21 -2.31 12.09
N LEU A 524 6.31 -1.15 11.41
CA LEU A 524 7.50 -0.31 11.52
C LEU A 524 7.50 0.56 12.80
N PHE A 525 6.42 0.52 13.61
CA PHE A 525 6.30 1.35 14.82
C PHE A 525 6.11 0.63 16.15
N LEU A 526 5.70 -0.64 16.20
CA LEU A 526 5.29 -1.24 17.48
C LEU A 526 5.69 -2.72 17.61
N GLY A 527 6.78 -2.95 18.35
CA GLY A 527 7.01 -4.19 19.07
C GLY A 527 5.84 -4.48 20.02
N CYS A 528 5.39 -5.74 20.00
CA CYS A 528 4.38 -6.30 20.89
C CYS A 528 4.67 -5.96 22.36
N MET A 529 3.71 -5.36 23.07
CA MET A 529 3.27 -5.72 24.42
C MET A 529 2.02 -4.92 24.79
N ALA A 530 1.12 -5.56 25.56
CA ALA A 530 -0.22 -5.12 26.01
C ALA A 530 -1.30 -5.32 24.91
N GLU A 531 -2.38 -6.09 25.05
CA GLU A 531 -3.25 -6.43 26.18
C GLU A 531 -3.99 -7.76 25.88
N CYS A 532 -3.96 -8.75 26.79
CA CYS A 532 -5.00 -9.79 26.91
C CYS A 532 -4.81 -10.57 28.24
N PRO A 533 -5.65 -10.37 29.28
CA PRO A 533 -5.46 -10.96 30.61
C PRO A 533 -5.49 -12.50 30.64
N GLN A 534 -6.15 -13.15 29.68
CA GLN A 534 -6.29 -14.61 29.63
C GLN A 534 -5.10 -15.34 28.99
N LEU A 535 -4.28 -14.64 28.18
CA LEU A 535 -3.02 -15.21 27.65
C LEU A 535 -1.89 -15.19 28.70
N MET A 536 -2.03 -14.38 29.76
CA MET A 536 -1.01 -14.20 30.79
C MET A 536 -0.81 -15.48 31.61
N HIS A 537 -1.86 -16.24 31.91
CA HIS A 537 -1.75 -17.46 32.73
C HIS A 537 -0.93 -18.57 32.07
N ILE A 538 -1.08 -18.77 30.74
CA ILE A 538 -0.38 -19.84 29.99
C ILE A 538 1.07 -19.42 29.65
N LEU A 539 1.34 -18.12 29.50
CA LEU A 539 2.68 -17.59 29.23
C LEU A 539 3.52 -17.38 30.50
N ILE A 540 2.90 -17.13 31.65
CA ILE A 540 3.61 -17.04 32.95
C ILE A 540 4.16 -18.42 33.35
N GLU A 541 3.42 -19.52 33.17
CA GLU A 541 3.94 -20.87 33.50
C GLU A 541 5.20 -21.24 32.69
N LYS A 542 5.28 -20.84 31.41
CA LYS A 542 6.47 -21.10 30.58
C LYS A 542 7.61 -20.11 30.82
N LYS A 543 7.33 -18.82 31.00
CA LYS A 543 8.40 -17.82 31.24
C LYS A 543 8.97 -17.86 32.66
N VAL A 544 8.22 -18.30 33.66
CA VAL A 544 8.75 -18.49 35.02
C VAL A 544 9.70 -19.68 35.07
N SER A 545 9.45 -20.74 34.28
CA SER A 545 10.40 -21.86 34.12
C SER A 545 11.71 -21.42 33.44
N ASP A 546 11.64 -20.50 32.47
CA ASP A 546 12.81 -20.04 31.70
C ASP A 546 13.61 -18.92 32.39
N VAL A 547 13.03 -18.20 33.35
CA VAL A 547 13.72 -17.17 34.15
C VAL A 547 14.34 -17.77 35.41
N CYS A 548 13.73 -18.81 35.99
CA CYS A 548 14.28 -19.54 37.14
C CYS A 548 15.55 -20.35 36.82
N SER A 549 15.88 -20.59 35.55
CA SER A 549 17.11 -21.26 35.12
C SER A 549 18.33 -20.31 35.01
N LEU A 550 18.15 -19.01 35.29
CA LEU A 550 19.17 -17.97 35.14
C LEU A 550 19.64 -17.34 36.46
N ILE A 551 19.21 -17.85 37.62
CA ILE A 551 19.64 -17.37 38.95
C ILE A 551 20.52 -18.44 39.63
N PRO A 552 21.77 -18.14 39.98
CA PRO A 552 22.69 -19.13 40.54
C PRO A 552 22.67 -19.12 42.07
N PHE A 553 21.56 -19.48 42.73
CA PHE A 553 21.53 -19.77 44.17
C PHE A 553 20.38 -20.75 44.49
N PRO A 554 20.66 -22.01 44.91
CA PRO A 554 19.63 -23.03 45.15
C PRO A 554 18.69 -22.72 46.33
N ASP A 555 19.11 -21.89 47.29
CA ASP A 555 18.39 -21.74 48.56
C ASP A 555 17.23 -20.71 48.50
N LEU A 556 17.28 -19.75 47.58
CA LEU A 556 16.21 -18.75 47.42
C LEU A 556 14.94 -19.30 46.74
N GLN A 557 15.06 -20.40 45.99
CA GLN A 557 13.96 -20.99 45.24
C GLN A 557 12.94 -21.66 46.16
N MET A 558 13.40 -22.25 47.27
CA MET A 558 12.54 -22.90 48.28
C MET A 558 11.81 -21.89 49.17
N GLU A 559 12.40 -20.71 49.39
CA GLU A 559 11.80 -19.65 50.20
C GLU A 559 10.73 -18.87 49.42
N TYR A 560 10.93 -18.71 48.11
CA TYR A 560 9.93 -18.12 47.19
C TYR A 560 8.64 -18.97 47.10
N TYR A 561 8.75 -20.30 47.06
CA TYR A 561 7.58 -21.19 47.06
C TYR A 561 6.83 -21.18 48.40
N ARG A 562 7.51 -20.95 49.53
CA ARG A 562 6.87 -20.81 50.86
C ARG A 562 6.17 -19.46 51.06
N LEU A 563 6.62 -18.40 50.39
CA LEU A 563 6.02 -17.06 50.49
C LEU A 563 4.74 -16.90 49.65
N LEU A 564 4.58 -17.69 48.59
CA LEU A 564 3.38 -17.72 47.74
C LEU A 564 2.12 -18.27 48.43
N GLU A 565 2.27 -18.95 49.59
CA GLU A 565 1.15 -19.44 50.40
C GLU A 565 0.52 -18.38 51.32
N LYS A 566 1.11 -17.17 51.47
CA LYS A 566 0.64 -16.17 52.43
C LYS A 566 -0.03 -14.94 51.80
N GLY A 567 -1.35 -15.02 51.68
CA GLY A 567 -2.27 -13.90 51.96
C GLY A 567 -2.55 -12.88 50.85
N THR A 568 -3.82 -12.48 50.77
CA THR A 568 -4.47 -11.59 49.79
C THR A 568 -3.87 -10.18 49.67
N ILE A 569 -3.04 -9.75 50.63
CA ILE A 569 -2.46 -8.40 50.72
C ILE A 569 -1.34 -8.18 49.68
N PHE A 570 -0.53 -9.20 49.37
CA PHE A 570 0.54 -9.09 48.37
C PHE A 570 0.00 -8.97 46.92
N LYS A 571 -1.17 -9.57 46.63
CA LYS A 571 -1.81 -9.46 45.30
C LYS A 571 -2.31 -8.03 44.99
N ILE A 572 -2.70 -7.28 46.01
CA ILE A 572 -3.12 -5.87 45.87
C ILE A 572 -1.90 -4.97 45.65
N ALA A 573 -0.79 -5.25 46.34
CA ALA A 573 0.48 -4.54 46.16
C ALA A 573 1.07 -4.75 44.75
N ASP A 574 1.02 -5.97 44.20
CA ASP A 574 1.45 -6.26 42.83
C ASP A 574 0.55 -5.60 41.77
N MET A 575 -0.76 -5.55 41.99
CA MET A 575 -1.68 -4.84 41.08
C MET A 575 -1.46 -3.33 41.11
N LEU A 576 -1.19 -2.75 42.28
CA LEU A 576 -0.79 -1.34 42.42
C LEU A 576 0.56 -1.08 41.79
N LEU A 577 1.53 -1.99 41.92
CA LEU A 577 2.85 -1.88 41.31
C LEU A 577 2.75 -1.97 39.78
N VAL A 578 1.94 -2.88 39.23
CA VAL A 578 1.69 -2.99 37.79
C VAL A 578 0.93 -1.76 37.26
N ALA A 579 -0.05 -1.24 38.00
CA ALA A 579 -0.73 0.01 37.64
C ALA A 579 0.22 1.21 37.70
N CYS A 580 1.09 1.28 38.71
CA CYS A 580 2.15 2.28 38.82
C CYS A 580 3.18 2.15 37.70
N LEU A 581 3.60 0.95 37.33
CA LEU A 581 4.53 0.69 36.23
C LEU A 581 3.87 0.93 34.86
N ALA A 582 2.58 0.65 34.70
CA ALA A 582 1.82 0.96 33.49
C ALA A 582 1.61 2.47 33.33
N THR A 583 1.31 3.18 34.42
CA THR A 583 1.24 4.65 34.44
C THR A 583 2.61 5.28 34.26
N LEU A 584 3.68 4.72 34.85
CA LEU A 584 5.07 5.12 34.57
C LEU A 584 5.46 4.83 33.13
N TYR A 585 5.04 3.71 32.55
CA TYR A 585 5.32 3.32 31.17
C TYR A 585 4.56 4.22 30.18
N LEU A 586 3.30 4.56 30.46
CA LEU A 586 2.53 5.55 29.71
C LEU A 586 3.11 6.97 29.88
N ALA A 587 3.62 7.32 31.06
CA ALA A 587 4.31 8.57 31.33
C ALA A 587 5.71 8.65 30.67
N CYS A 588 6.42 7.51 30.55
CA CYS A 588 7.69 7.38 29.84
C CYS A 588 7.49 7.33 28.32
N ARG A 589 6.31 6.91 27.84
CA ARG A 589 5.84 7.07 26.45
C ARG A 589 5.51 8.52 26.06
N ARG A 590 5.86 9.51 26.88
CA ARG A 590 5.71 10.93 26.55
C ARG A 590 6.26 11.18 25.14
N LYS A 591 5.35 11.67 24.29
CA LYS A 591 5.58 12.11 22.91
C LYS A 591 6.92 12.83 22.84
N ALA A 592 7.81 12.40 21.95
CA ALA A 592 9.13 13.03 21.79
C ALA A 592 8.94 14.56 21.76
N PRO A 593 9.57 15.31 22.68
CA PRO A 593 9.38 16.74 22.76
C PRO A 593 9.94 17.36 21.48
N VAL A 594 9.14 18.22 20.86
CA VAL A 594 9.53 18.96 19.67
C VAL A 594 9.87 20.37 20.10
N TYR A 595 11.07 20.79 19.76
CA TYR A 595 11.63 22.08 20.13
C TYR A 595 11.70 23.00 18.92
N LEU A 596 11.34 24.25 19.11
CA LEU A 596 11.64 25.34 18.19
C LEU A 596 12.99 25.92 18.61
N ILE A 597 13.99 25.73 17.76
CA ILE A 597 15.35 26.22 17.99
C ILE A 597 15.35 27.72 17.77
N ASP A 598 14.99 28.15 16.57
CA ASP A 598 14.93 29.55 16.21
C ASP A 598 14.07 29.74 14.95
N PHE A 599 13.75 30.98 14.63
CA PHE A 599 13.09 31.36 13.39
C PHE A 599 13.60 32.74 12.93
N ASN A 600 13.44 33.03 11.64
CA ASN A 600 13.81 34.30 11.05
C ASN A 600 12.71 34.79 10.11
N CYS A 601 12.36 36.07 10.21
CA CYS A 601 11.38 36.74 9.37
C CYS A 601 12.08 37.63 8.33
N TYR A 602 11.51 37.71 7.13
CA TYR A 602 12.03 38.56 6.06
C TYR A 602 11.75 40.03 6.39
N CYS A 603 12.75 40.89 6.30
CA CYS A 603 12.57 42.34 6.40
C CYS A 603 12.82 42.94 5.01
N PRO A 604 11.76 43.35 4.27
CA PRO A 604 11.93 43.97 2.97
C PRO A 604 12.74 45.28 3.06
N PRO A 605 13.57 45.60 2.06
CA PRO A 605 14.23 46.90 1.95
C PRO A 605 13.22 48.05 1.87
N SER A 606 13.61 49.25 2.34
CA SER A 606 12.75 50.43 2.25
C SER A 606 12.43 50.86 0.82
N SER A 607 13.26 50.48 -0.16
CA SER A 607 13.01 50.73 -1.59
C SER A 607 11.82 49.95 -2.15
N TYR A 608 11.34 48.90 -1.45
CA TYR A 608 10.21 48.08 -1.91
C TYR A 608 8.87 48.57 -1.35
N ARG A 609 8.86 49.72 -0.66
CA ARG A 609 7.62 50.33 -0.16
C ARG A 609 6.82 50.90 -1.32
N LEU A 610 5.51 50.71 -1.29
CA LEU A 610 4.60 51.34 -2.23
C LEU A 610 3.62 52.23 -1.46
N PRO A 611 3.90 53.55 -1.39
CA PRO A 611 2.97 54.51 -0.80
C PRO A 611 1.62 54.51 -1.53
N MET A 612 0.54 54.86 -0.82
CA MET A 612 -0.82 54.95 -1.35
C MET A 612 -0.92 55.83 -2.59
N ALA A 613 -0.23 56.97 -2.61
CA ALA A 613 -0.21 57.87 -3.77
C ALA A 613 0.42 57.21 -5.00
N MET A 614 1.56 56.52 -4.83
CA MET A 614 2.18 55.74 -5.91
C MET A 614 1.30 54.55 -6.32
N PHE A 615 0.59 53.92 -5.38
CA PHE A 615 -0.35 52.86 -5.73
C PHE A 615 -1.45 53.41 -6.64
N GLU A 616 -2.05 54.56 -6.30
CA GLU A 616 -3.09 55.20 -7.12
C GLU A 616 -2.56 55.59 -8.50
N GLU A 617 -1.37 56.21 -8.56
CA GLU A 617 -0.67 56.55 -9.81
C GLU A 617 -0.41 55.30 -10.68
N ASN A 618 0.14 54.24 -10.10
CA ASN A 618 0.40 52.97 -10.81
C ASN A 618 -0.86 52.31 -11.37
N GLN A 619 -2.05 52.57 -10.80
CA GLN A 619 -3.30 52.04 -11.35
C GLN A 619 -3.85 52.92 -12.47
N LEU A 620 -3.62 54.24 -12.41
CA LEU A 620 -4.01 55.18 -13.46
C LEU A 620 -3.21 54.93 -14.75
N TYR A 621 -1.92 54.61 -14.65
CA TYR A 621 -1.09 54.28 -15.81
C TYR A 621 -1.46 52.94 -16.50
N GLU A 622 -2.16 52.05 -15.80
CA GLU A 622 -2.56 50.72 -16.31
C GLU A 622 -3.92 50.73 -17.03
N ASP A 623 -4.50 51.90 -17.31
CA ASP A 623 -5.85 52.07 -17.88
C ASP A 623 -6.93 51.28 -17.10
N MET A 624 -6.76 51.19 -15.78
CA MET A 624 -7.73 50.53 -14.91
C MET A 624 -9.00 51.38 -14.76
N ASP A 625 -10.12 50.69 -14.61
CA ASP A 625 -11.42 51.33 -14.45
C ASP A 625 -11.46 52.29 -13.24
N PRO A 626 -11.90 53.55 -13.39
CA PRO A 626 -11.89 54.52 -12.30
C PRO A 626 -12.66 54.07 -11.05
N GLU A 627 -13.76 53.31 -11.21
CA GLU A 627 -14.52 52.78 -10.08
C GLU A 627 -13.73 51.69 -9.33
N ALA A 628 -12.97 50.86 -10.05
CA ALA A 628 -12.09 49.86 -9.47
C ALA A 628 -10.92 50.50 -8.71
N ILE A 629 -10.36 51.61 -9.21
CA ILE A 629 -9.33 52.40 -8.51
C ILE A 629 -9.91 52.97 -7.22
N ALA A 630 -11.06 53.66 -7.30
CA ALA A 630 -11.72 54.24 -6.14
C ALA A 630 -12.08 53.18 -5.08
N PHE A 631 -12.52 51.99 -5.51
CA PHE A 631 -12.77 50.86 -4.62
C PHE A 631 -11.49 50.41 -3.91
N GLN A 632 -10.39 50.18 -4.63
CA GLN A 632 -9.12 49.74 -4.05
C GLN A 632 -8.56 50.77 -3.06
N CYS A 633 -8.54 52.07 -3.41
CA CYS A 633 -8.10 53.14 -2.51
C CYS A 633 -8.93 53.18 -1.22
N LYS A 634 -10.26 53.04 -1.33
CA LYS A 634 -11.17 52.99 -0.17
C LYS A 634 -10.91 51.77 0.72
N ILE A 635 -10.63 50.60 0.15
CA ILE A 635 -10.33 49.39 0.93
C ILE A 635 -8.96 49.49 1.59
N MET A 636 -7.93 49.96 0.88
CA MET A 636 -6.60 50.14 1.43
C MET A 636 -6.59 51.12 2.61
N ALA A 637 -7.30 52.25 2.51
CA ALA A 637 -7.46 53.19 3.63
C ALA A 637 -8.11 52.54 4.87
N LYS A 638 -8.91 51.49 4.70
CA LYS A 638 -9.59 50.74 5.78
C LYS A 638 -8.87 49.45 6.21
N SER A 639 -7.82 49.06 5.48
CA SER A 639 -7.13 47.77 5.66
C SER A 639 -6.38 47.65 6.99
N GLY A 640 -5.93 48.80 7.53
CA GLY A 640 -5.24 48.91 8.82
C GLY A 640 -3.71 48.85 8.72
N PHE A 641 -3.12 48.81 7.52
CA PHE A 641 -1.67 48.92 7.34
C PHE A 641 -1.23 50.31 6.87
N SER A 642 0.04 50.64 7.10
CA SER A 642 0.61 51.96 6.81
C SER A 642 1.39 52.02 5.49
N GLU A 643 1.88 53.20 5.16
CA GLU A 643 2.78 53.47 4.03
C GLU A 643 4.14 52.73 4.12
N LEU A 644 4.39 52.03 5.24
CA LEU A 644 5.62 51.27 5.46
C LEU A 644 5.59 49.86 4.86
N THR A 645 4.43 49.41 4.37
CA THR A 645 4.29 48.07 3.78
C THR A 645 5.00 47.94 2.43
N SER A 646 5.50 46.74 2.14
CA SER A 646 6.29 46.46 0.94
C SER A 646 5.61 45.46 0.00
N ILE A 647 5.89 45.62 -1.28
CA ILE A 647 5.42 44.75 -2.37
C ILE A 647 6.61 44.29 -3.23
N SER A 648 6.36 43.37 -4.16
CA SER A 648 7.36 42.96 -5.15
C SER A 648 7.76 44.14 -6.04
N PRO A 649 9.07 44.35 -6.33
CA PRO A 649 9.53 45.36 -7.27
C PRO A 649 8.81 45.29 -8.62
N SER A 650 8.54 44.07 -9.10
CA SER A 650 7.83 43.86 -10.37
C SER A 650 6.38 44.38 -10.37
N LEU A 651 5.79 44.62 -9.20
CA LEU A 651 4.44 45.19 -9.04
C LEU A 651 4.47 46.71 -8.85
N ALA A 652 5.64 47.27 -8.54
CA ALA A 652 5.87 48.70 -8.41
C ALA A 652 6.27 49.34 -9.75
N GLU A 653 6.80 48.55 -10.70
CA GLU A 653 7.14 49.00 -12.07
C GLU A 653 5.89 49.22 -12.95
N ILE A 654 6.00 50.19 -13.87
CA ILE A 654 4.99 50.51 -14.88
C ILE A 654 5.62 50.29 -16.28
N PRO A 655 5.00 49.49 -17.16
CA PRO A 655 3.79 48.69 -16.96
C PRO A 655 4.05 47.43 -16.12
N LYS A 656 3.00 46.89 -15.48
CA LYS A 656 3.05 45.68 -14.65
C LYS A 656 3.16 44.45 -15.54
N ILE A 657 4.34 43.82 -15.54
CA ILE A 657 4.57 42.60 -16.30
C ILE A 657 4.30 41.37 -15.44
N LYS A 658 3.26 40.60 -15.79
CA LYS A 658 2.99 39.29 -15.20
C LYS A 658 3.84 38.21 -15.88
N ALA A 659 5.04 37.98 -15.35
CA ALA A 659 5.90 36.88 -15.81
C ALA A 659 6.23 35.91 -14.66
N LEU A 660 6.32 34.62 -15.01
CA LEU A 660 6.71 33.56 -14.07
C LEU A 660 8.12 33.80 -13.50
N SER A 661 9.03 34.40 -14.29
CA SER A 661 10.38 34.74 -13.87
C SER A 661 10.40 35.65 -12.64
N PHE A 662 9.57 36.69 -12.60
CA PHE A 662 9.49 37.62 -11.47
C PHE A 662 8.94 36.95 -10.20
N ALA A 663 7.95 36.06 -10.35
CA ALA A 663 7.43 35.29 -9.22
C ALA A 663 8.46 34.31 -8.65
N LEU A 664 9.28 33.69 -9.51
CA LEU A 664 10.39 32.85 -9.08
C LEU A 664 11.47 33.67 -8.36
N GLU A 665 11.83 34.83 -8.90
CA GLU A 665 12.81 35.74 -8.29
C GLU A 665 12.33 36.27 -6.93
N GLU A 666 11.06 36.67 -6.83
CA GLU A 666 10.43 37.08 -5.56
C GLU A 666 10.52 35.94 -4.53
N ALA A 667 10.07 34.73 -4.90
CA ALA A 667 10.09 33.58 -4.00
C ALA A 667 11.52 33.19 -3.59
N GLU A 668 12.46 33.19 -4.54
CA GLU A 668 13.87 32.88 -4.29
C GLU A 668 14.52 33.91 -3.35
N THR A 669 14.30 35.21 -3.60
CA THR A 669 14.85 36.30 -2.80
C THR A 669 14.39 36.20 -1.35
N ILE A 670 13.08 36.05 -1.14
CA ILE A 670 12.49 35.96 0.21
C ILE A 670 13.01 34.72 0.92
N MET A 671 12.84 33.54 0.32
CA MET A 671 13.20 32.27 0.96
C MET A 671 14.69 32.15 1.23
N CYS A 672 15.55 32.51 0.27
CA CYS A 672 16.99 32.40 0.45
C CYS A 672 17.50 33.36 1.53
N SER A 673 16.96 34.58 1.59
CA SER A 673 17.32 35.57 2.62
C SER A 673 16.98 35.03 4.02
N VAL A 674 15.77 34.52 4.24
CA VAL A 674 15.37 34.03 5.56
C VAL A 674 16.13 32.77 5.98
N ILE A 675 16.40 31.86 5.05
CA ILE A 675 17.14 30.62 5.34
C ILE A 675 18.61 30.93 5.63
N LYS A 676 19.24 31.79 4.83
CA LYS A 676 20.64 32.19 5.01
C LYS A 676 20.86 32.82 6.38
N ASN A 677 20.04 33.82 6.74
CA ASN A 677 20.14 34.49 8.04
C ASN A 677 19.92 33.50 9.20
N LEU A 678 18.97 32.57 9.08
CA LEU A 678 18.70 31.57 10.10
C LEU A 678 19.87 30.59 10.29
N PHE A 679 20.48 30.13 9.19
CA PHE A 679 21.64 29.25 9.22
C PHE A 679 22.90 29.92 9.75
N GLU A 680 23.18 31.16 9.35
CA GLU A 680 24.32 31.94 9.84
C GLU A 680 24.19 32.21 11.33
N LYS A 681 23.01 32.65 11.78
CA LYS A 681 22.73 32.93 13.20
C LYS A 681 22.91 31.71 14.09
N ASN A 682 22.51 30.54 13.63
CA ASN A 682 22.57 29.29 14.41
C ASN A 682 23.77 28.40 14.08
N LYS A 683 24.66 28.85 13.17
CA LYS A 683 25.82 28.10 12.64
C LYS A 683 25.46 26.69 12.15
N ILE A 684 24.41 26.59 11.35
CA ILE A 684 23.87 25.31 10.87
C ILE A 684 24.40 25.00 9.48
N ASN A 685 24.95 23.80 9.31
CA ASN A 685 25.29 23.30 8.00
C ASN A 685 24.02 22.80 7.28
N PRO A 686 23.69 23.30 6.06
CA PRO A 686 22.51 22.89 5.31
C PRO A 686 22.37 21.37 5.11
N LYS A 687 23.49 20.64 5.05
CA LYS A 687 23.49 19.17 4.89
C LYS A 687 22.96 18.41 6.12
N THR A 688 22.84 19.07 7.27
CA THR A 688 22.33 18.48 8.51
C THR A 688 20.81 18.54 8.65
N ILE A 689 20.12 19.26 7.74
CA ILE A 689 18.67 19.31 7.67
C ILE A 689 18.14 17.97 7.18
N ASP A 690 17.21 17.39 7.94
CA ASP A 690 16.63 16.09 7.61
C ASP A 690 15.30 16.19 6.86
N ILE A 691 14.51 17.20 7.20
CA ILE A 691 13.17 17.44 6.69
C ILE A 691 13.10 18.89 6.20
N LEU A 692 12.60 19.11 4.99
CA LEU A 692 12.33 20.43 4.42
C LEU A 692 10.85 20.53 4.06
N ILE A 693 10.17 21.56 4.57
CA ILE A 693 8.76 21.83 4.25
C ILE A 693 8.66 23.27 3.75
N THR A 694 8.33 23.47 2.48
CA THR A 694 8.04 24.79 1.92
C THR A 694 6.54 24.98 1.77
N ASN A 695 6.05 26.19 2.03
CA ASN A 695 4.65 26.53 1.75
C ASN A 695 4.51 27.92 1.13
N SER A 696 3.60 28.01 0.16
CA SER A 696 3.11 29.23 -0.47
C SER A 696 1.63 29.05 -0.79
N SER A 697 0.78 30.06 -0.61
CA SER A 697 -0.67 29.81 -0.69
C SER A 697 -1.11 29.51 -2.10
N VAL A 698 -0.73 30.34 -3.07
CA VAL A 698 -1.19 30.18 -4.46
C VAL A 698 -0.06 29.72 -5.38
N PHE A 699 1.16 30.16 -5.13
CA PHE A 699 2.28 29.91 -6.05
C PHE A 699 2.85 28.48 -5.90
N CYS A 700 2.77 27.69 -6.98
CA CYS A 700 3.25 26.31 -7.02
C CYS A 700 4.01 26.01 -8.35
N PRO A 701 5.25 26.49 -8.51
CA PRO A 701 6.00 26.33 -9.75
C PRO A 701 6.55 24.91 -9.95
N THR A 702 6.97 24.63 -11.19
CA THR A 702 7.84 23.49 -11.53
C THR A 702 9.18 24.04 -12.06
N PRO A 703 10.34 23.69 -11.45
CA PRO A 703 10.51 22.85 -10.26
C PRO A 703 9.92 23.47 -8.98
N SER A 704 9.61 22.63 -7.99
CA SER A 704 8.96 23.08 -6.75
C SER A 704 9.85 24.02 -5.91
N LEU A 705 9.22 24.84 -5.05
CA LEU A 705 9.93 25.71 -4.10
C LEU A 705 10.92 24.93 -3.22
N SER A 706 10.54 23.71 -2.79
CA SER A 706 11.43 22.84 -2.03
C SER A 706 12.66 22.41 -2.82
N ALA A 707 12.51 22.10 -4.11
CA ALA A 707 13.63 21.75 -4.99
C ALA A 707 14.55 22.96 -5.22
N MET A 708 13.99 24.17 -5.34
CA MET A 708 14.75 25.41 -5.45
C MET A 708 15.64 25.63 -4.21
N VAL A 709 15.09 25.45 -3.01
CA VAL A 709 15.86 25.53 -1.75
C VAL A 709 16.95 24.45 -1.68
N VAL A 710 16.62 23.19 -2.02
CA VAL A 710 17.58 22.08 -2.02
C VAL A 710 18.76 22.37 -2.96
N ASN A 711 18.48 22.85 -4.18
CA ASN A 711 19.50 23.19 -5.16
C ASN A 711 20.37 24.37 -4.69
N LYS A 712 19.74 25.45 -4.21
CA LYS A 712 20.45 26.67 -3.79
C LYS A 712 21.42 26.42 -2.63
N PHE A 713 20.98 25.68 -1.62
CA PHE A 713 21.78 25.42 -0.41
C PHE A 713 22.58 24.11 -0.46
N ARG A 714 22.60 23.42 -1.61
CA ARG A 714 23.33 22.16 -1.82
C ARG A 714 23.05 21.13 -0.73
N MET A 715 21.77 20.95 -0.41
CA MET A 715 21.30 19.99 0.58
C MET A 715 21.51 18.54 0.09
N ARG A 716 21.43 17.58 1.02
CA ARG A 716 21.62 16.15 0.72
C ARG A 716 20.51 15.58 -0.18
N SER A 717 20.84 14.60 -1.02
CA SER A 717 19.92 13.99 -1.99
C SER A 717 18.79 13.18 -1.35
N ASN A 718 18.98 12.67 -0.13
CA ASN A 718 17.99 11.90 0.63
C ASN A 718 17.19 12.76 1.64
N ILE A 719 17.12 14.08 1.44
CA ILE A 719 16.29 14.96 2.27
C ILE A 719 14.80 14.66 2.04
N MET A 720 14.00 14.64 3.10
CA MET A 720 12.55 14.55 2.96
C MET A 720 11.99 15.94 2.68
N SER A 721 11.68 16.24 1.43
CA SER A 721 11.15 17.53 0.98
C SER A 721 9.66 17.48 0.70
N PHE A 722 8.90 18.44 1.23
CA PHE A 722 7.46 18.62 0.98
C PHE A 722 7.17 20.06 0.53
N ASN A 723 6.34 20.22 -0.50
CA ASN A 723 5.82 21.52 -0.92
C ASN A 723 4.31 21.58 -0.70
N LEU A 724 3.86 22.61 0.00
CA LEU A 724 2.49 22.77 0.47
C LEU A 724 1.86 24.02 -0.14
N SER A 725 0.77 23.85 -0.91
CA SER A 725 0.04 24.95 -1.55
C SER A 725 -1.48 24.81 -1.39
N GLY A 726 -2.24 25.85 -1.74
CA GLY A 726 -3.71 25.89 -1.72
C GLY A 726 -4.35 25.98 -0.32
N MET A 727 -3.57 26.24 0.72
CA MET A 727 -4.06 26.20 2.12
C MET A 727 -4.30 27.58 2.75
N GLY A 728 -4.03 28.65 2.00
CA GLY A 728 -4.14 30.04 2.44
C GLY A 728 -3.21 30.36 3.62
N CYS A 729 -3.53 31.45 4.33
CA CYS A 729 -2.70 31.97 5.42
C CYS A 729 -2.53 31.00 6.62
N SER A 730 -3.26 29.87 6.66
CA SER A 730 -3.10 28.85 7.69
C SER A 730 -1.96 27.85 7.41
N ALA A 731 -1.34 27.94 6.23
CA ALA A 731 -0.31 27.00 5.78
C ALA A 731 0.91 26.91 6.71
N GLY A 732 1.26 28.00 7.42
CA GLY A 732 2.36 28.01 8.39
C GLY A 732 2.16 27.00 9.53
N ILE A 733 0.99 27.03 10.20
CA ILE A 733 0.67 26.08 11.29
C ILE A 733 0.48 24.66 10.75
N ILE A 734 -0.04 24.51 9.53
CA ILE A 734 -0.18 23.20 8.90
C ILE A 734 1.20 22.58 8.64
N SER A 735 2.15 23.37 8.16
CA SER A 735 3.54 22.96 7.94
C SER A 735 4.21 22.55 9.26
N MET A 736 3.96 23.30 10.34
CA MET A 736 4.42 22.91 11.68
C MET A 736 3.78 21.61 12.17
N SER A 737 2.51 21.37 11.87
CA SER A 737 1.83 20.12 12.22
C SER A 737 2.50 18.94 11.51
N LEU A 738 2.76 19.07 10.21
CA LEU A 738 3.47 18.05 9.43
C LEU A 738 4.89 17.82 9.97
N ALA A 739 5.63 18.90 10.23
CA ALA A 739 6.97 18.82 10.81
C ALA A 739 6.98 18.10 12.15
N LYS A 740 6.03 18.41 13.05
CA LYS A 740 5.87 17.77 14.36
C LYS A 740 5.66 16.27 14.22
N ASP A 741 4.79 15.85 13.29
CA ASP A 741 4.48 14.43 13.10
C ASP A 741 5.69 13.69 12.50
N LEU A 742 6.37 14.29 11.52
CA LEU A 742 7.62 13.75 10.96
C LEU A 742 8.76 13.68 11.98
N LEU A 743 8.94 14.72 12.81
CA LEU A 743 9.97 14.75 13.85
C LEU A 743 9.73 13.76 14.99
N ARG A 744 8.46 13.36 15.20
CA ARG A 744 8.10 12.29 16.14
C ARG A 744 8.40 10.91 15.59
N VAL A 745 8.24 10.75 14.27
CA VAL A 745 8.54 9.51 13.56
C VAL A 745 10.05 9.33 13.41
N HIS A 746 10.72 10.35 12.87
CA HIS A 746 12.17 10.42 12.70
C HIS A 746 12.78 11.10 13.92
N ARG A 747 13.07 10.29 14.95
CA ARG A 747 13.76 10.77 16.15
C ARG A 747 15.16 11.25 15.80
N ASN A 748 15.64 12.26 16.55
CA ASN A 748 16.95 12.86 16.37
C ASN A 748 17.14 13.58 15.02
N SER A 749 16.08 14.20 14.51
CA SER A 749 16.09 14.91 13.23
C SER A 749 15.90 16.42 13.38
N LEU A 750 16.35 17.17 12.37
CA LEU A 750 16.14 18.60 12.23
C LEU A 750 15.19 18.88 11.05
N ALA A 751 14.19 19.71 11.29
CA ALA A 751 13.23 20.14 10.26
C ALA A 751 13.36 21.64 10.00
N LEU A 752 13.45 22.01 8.72
CA LEU A 752 13.36 23.38 8.25
C LEU A 752 12.00 23.60 7.59
N ILE A 753 11.25 24.57 8.09
CA ILE A 753 9.99 25.02 7.48
C ILE A 753 10.21 26.39 6.89
N VAL A 754 9.74 26.62 5.67
CA VAL A 754 9.82 27.92 5.00
C VAL A 754 8.43 28.30 4.52
N SER A 755 7.92 29.42 5.04
CA SER A 755 6.63 30.00 4.69
C SER A 755 6.86 31.29 3.92
N THR A 756 6.25 31.42 2.75
CA THR A 756 6.29 32.64 1.93
C THR A 756 4.98 32.82 1.19
N GLU A 757 4.72 34.00 0.66
CA GLU A 757 3.70 34.23 -0.36
C GLU A 757 4.33 34.95 -1.54
N THR A 758 3.88 34.64 -2.76
CA THR A 758 4.34 35.30 -3.98
C THR A 758 3.20 36.15 -4.52
N LEU A 759 3.44 37.43 -4.76
CA LEU A 759 2.41 38.38 -5.19
C LEU A 759 2.41 38.59 -6.70
N SER A 760 3.57 38.52 -7.36
CA SER A 760 3.75 38.97 -8.74
C SER A 760 2.78 38.34 -9.76
N LEU A 761 2.49 37.03 -9.65
CA LEU A 761 1.53 36.35 -10.54
C LEU A 761 0.07 36.49 -10.12
N ASN A 762 -0.20 36.77 -8.84
CA ASN A 762 -1.54 36.74 -8.27
C ASN A 762 -2.25 38.10 -8.33
N TRP A 763 -1.58 39.13 -8.86
CA TRP A 763 -2.13 40.47 -8.96
C TRP A 763 -3.31 40.52 -9.94
N TYR A 764 -4.50 40.88 -9.48
CA TYR A 764 -5.70 40.90 -10.33
C TYR A 764 -5.82 42.23 -11.09
N THR A 765 -6.09 42.18 -12.40
CA THR A 765 -6.17 43.35 -13.30
C THR A 765 -7.56 43.54 -13.91
N GLY A 766 -8.59 42.85 -13.41
CA GLY A 766 -9.97 43.03 -13.85
C GLY A 766 -10.76 43.97 -12.95
N LYS A 767 -12.10 43.97 -13.09
CA LYS A 767 -13.00 44.93 -12.41
C LYS A 767 -13.77 44.33 -11.23
N VAL A 768 -13.71 43.01 -11.01
CA VAL A 768 -14.55 42.33 -10.00
C VAL A 768 -14.10 42.71 -8.57
N PRO A 769 -14.96 43.35 -7.75
CA PRO A 769 -14.56 43.86 -6.43
C PRO A 769 -14.08 42.77 -5.46
N SER A 770 -14.66 41.57 -5.48
CA SER A 770 -14.25 40.48 -4.59
C SER A 770 -12.84 39.96 -4.88
N MET A 771 -12.35 40.12 -6.11
CA MET A 771 -10.99 39.74 -6.50
C MET A 771 -9.97 40.85 -6.24
N LEU A 772 -10.38 42.11 -6.41
CA LEU A 772 -9.55 43.30 -6.14
C LEU A 772 -9.12 43.41 -4.67
N LEU A 773 -9.84 42.75 -3.75
CA LEU A 773 -9.46 42.68 -2.34
C LEU A 773 -8.06 42.08 -2.13
N SER A 774 -7.65 41.13 -2.97
CA SER A 774 -6.34 40.48 -2.85
C SER A 774 -5.18 41.49 -3.03
N ASN A 775 -5.24 42.34 -4.05
CA ASN A 775 -4.28 43.43 -4.30
C ASN A 775 -4.17 44.41 -3.11
N CYS A 776 -5.31 44.65 -2.45
CA CYS A 776 -5.40 45.62 -1.36
C CYS A 776 -4.87 45.08 -0.03
N LEU A 777 -4.90 43.77 0.18
CA LEU A 777 -4.63 43.17 1.50
C LEU A 777 -3.21 42.61 1.60
N PHE A 778 -2.78 41.85 0.61
CA PHE A 778 -1.55 41.05 0.71
C PHE A 778 -0.28 41.88 0.48
N ARG A 779 0.76 41.57 1.25
CA ARG A 779 2.06 42.24 1.22
C ARG A 779 3.20 41.21 1.24
N MET A 780 4.37 41.64 0.80
CA MET A 780 5.53 40.77 0.68
C MET A 780 6.03 40.32 2.05
N GLY A 781 6.36 39.03 2.17
CA GLY A 781 7.25 38.56 3.23
C GLY A 781 7.26 37.05 3.39
N GLY A 782 7.96 36.60 4.42
CA GLY A 782 8.21 35.18 4.63
C GLY A 782 8.93 34.91 5.94
N ALA A 783 8.94 33.65 6.34
CA ALA A 783 9.59 33.18 7.55
C ALA A 783 10.23 31.81 7.35
N ALA A 784 11.43 31.62 7.90
CA ALA A 784 12.08 30.32 8.05
C ALA A 784 12.07 29.89 9.52
N ILE A 785 11.74 28.64 9.78
CA ILE A 785 11.51 28.11 11.13
C ILE A 785 12.28 26.81 11.28
N LEU A 786 13.02 26.70 12.38
CA LEU A 786 13.88 25.56 12.65
C LEU A 786 13.36 24.75 13.84
N MET A 787 12.95 23.51 13.59
CA MET A 787 12.43 22.61 14.61
C MET A 787 13.35 21.40 14.78
N SER A 788 13.49 20.90 16.00
CA SER A 788 14.34 19.76 16.33
C SER A 788 13.65 18.77 17.26
N SER A 789 13.88 17.48 17.01
CA SER A 789 13.60 16.38 17.95
C SER A 789 14.87 15.87 18.64
N ARG A 790 16.03 16.49 18.39
CA ARG A 790 17.32 16.11 18.98
C ARG A 790 17.39 16.56 20.43
N VAL A 791 17.73 15.64 21.33
CA VAL A 791 17.83 15.92 22.76
C VAL A 791 18.92 16.95 23.05
N GLN A 792 20.03 16.90 22.30
CA GLN A 792 21.13 17.85 22.42
C GLN A 792 20.72 19.29 22.11
N ASP A 793 19.70 19.54 21.27
CA ASP A 793 19.31 20.90 20.91
C ASP A 793 18.37 21.54 21.94
N LYS A 794 17.96 20.79 22.99
CA LYS A 794 17.06 21.27 24.04
C LYS A 794 17.55 22.55 24.72
N HIS A 795 18.87 22.69 24.94
CA HIS A 795 19.45 23.87 25.59
C HIS A 795 19.51 25.10 24.67
N LYS A 796 19.39 24.91 23.35
CA LYS A 796 19.35 25.98 22.35
C LYS A 796 17.92 26.40 21.99
N ALA A 797 16.92 25.64 22.44
CA ALA A 797 15.53 25.85 22.07
C ALA A 797 14.97 27.12 22.70
N LYS A 798 14.33 27.97 21.88
CA LYS A 798 13.52 29.10 22.38
C LYS A 798 12.19 28.63 22.95
N TYR A 799 11.52 27.71 22.26
CA TYR A 799 10.19 27.23 22.63
C TYR A 799 10.07 25.72 22.57
N LYS A 800 9.19 25.19 23.41
CA LYS A 800 8.73 23.80 23.37
C LYS A 800 7.28 23.76 22.90
N LEU A 801 7.02 22.95 21.87
CA LEU A 801 5.68 22.77 21.34
C LEU A 801 4.81 21.94 22.30
N GLN A 802 3.69 22.50 22.74
CA GLN A 802 2.74 21.81 23.63
C GLN A 802 1.64 21.13 22.80
N HIS A 803 0.86 21.93 22.07
CA HIS A 803 -0.32 21.48 21.34
C HIS A 803 -0.37 22.10 19.94
N ILE A 804 -0.88 21.32 18.98
CA ILE A 804 -1.32 21.84 17.68
C ILE A 804 -2.71 21.27 17.48
N VAL A 805 -3.69 22.14 17.21
CA VAL A 805 -5.09 21.78 16.98
C VAL A 805 -5.46 22.31 15.60
N ARG A 806 -5.87 21.40 14.72
CA ARG A 806 -6.33 21.72 13.38
C ARG A 806 -7.84 21.60 13.31
N THR A 807 -8.49 22.63 12.80
CA THR A 807 -9.94 22.63 12.57
C THR A 807 -10.18 22.96 11.12
N ILE A 808 -10.85 22.03 10.42
CA ILE A 808 -11.33 22.22 9.06
C ILE A 808 -12.84 22.14 9.08
N THR A 809 -13.45 23.01 8.31
CA THR A 809 -14.90 23.03 8.22
C THR A 809 -15.40 23.01 6.77
N ALA A 810 -14.49 22.85 5.80
CA ALA A 810 -14.70 22.76 4.34
C ALA A 810 -15.89 21.91 3.84
N GLN A 811 -16.47 21.06 4.69
CA GLN A 811 -17.71 20.34 4.41
C GLN A 811 -18.96 21.24 4.27
N ASP A 812 -18.90 22.49 4.72
CA ASP A 812 -19.99 23.46 4.56
C ASP A 812 -19.71 24.39 3.36
N ASP A 813 -20.70 24.52 2.48
CA ASP A 813 -20.57 25.17 1.18
C ASP A 813 -20.28 26.66 1.27
N GLN A 814 -20.80 27.37 2.29
CA GLN A 814 -20.63 28.82 2.47
C GLN A 814 -19.15 29.25 2.63
N SER A 815 -18.30 28.28 2.77
CA SER A 815 -17.31 28.25 3.80
C SER A 815 -16.11 27.59 3.08
N HIS A 816 -16.35 26.50 2.35
CA HIS A 816 -15.63 26.18 1.12
C HIS A 816 -15.60 27.36 0.12
N GLY A 817 -16.76 27.95 -0.19
CA GLY A 817 -16.90 29.06 -1.14
C GLY A 817 -16.44 30.45 -0.66
N CYS A 818 -15.83 30.55 0.52
CA CYS A 818 -15.38 31.84 1.05
C CYS A 818 -14.16 32.42 0.34
N VAL A 819 -13.22 31.57 -0.06
CA VAL A 819 -11.98 31.96 -0.75
C VAL A 819 -11.65 30.91 -1.80
N TYR A 820 -11.69 31.29 -3.07
CA TYR A 820 -11.42 30.40 -4.18
C TYR A 820 -10.89 31.18 -5.39
N GLN A 821 -10.10 30.52 -6.22
CA GLN A 821 -9.52 31.07 -7.44
C GLN A 821 -10.50 30.84 -8.59
N GLN A 822 -10.79 31.88 -9.36
CA GLN A 822 -11.68 31.81 -10.52
C GLN A 822 -11.23 32.82 -11.58
N VAL A 823 -11.74 32.65 -12.79
CA VAL A 823 -11.52 33.58 -13.89
C VAL A 823 -12.73 34.52 -13.99
N ASP A 824 -12.48 35.80 -14.26
CA ASP A 824 -13.55 36.78 -14.49
C ASP A 824 -14.12 36.68 -15.93
N PRO A 825 -15.21 37.40 -16.26
CA PRO A 825 -15.79 37.38 -17.61
C PRO A 825 -14.88 37.92 -18.72
N ALA A 826 -13.78 38.59 -18.37
CA ALA A 826 -12.76 39.10 -19.30
C ALA A 826 -11.52 38.18 -19.37
N ASP A 827 -11.68 36.92 -18.94
CA ASP A 827 -10.65 35.89 -18.92
C ASP A 827 -9.42 36.24 -18.04
N LYS A 828 -9.62 37.09 -17.03
CA LYS A 828 -8.56 37.45 -16.07
C LYS A 828 -8.69 36.62 -14.80
N GLU A 829 -7.64 35.87 -14.48
CA GLU A 829 -7.57 35.05 -13.27
C GLU A 829 -7.38 35.91 -12.00
N GLY A 830 -8.11 35.56 -10.93
CA GLY A 830 -7.99 36.20 -9.62
C GLY A 830 -8.52 35.37 -8.46
N VAL A 831 -8.16 35.76 -7.24
CA VAL A 831 -8.63 35.12 -6.01
C VAL A 831 -9.84 35.88 -5.47
N SER A 832 -11.03 35.26 -5.52
CA SER A 832 -12.27 35.85 -5.01
C SER A 832 -12.36 35.67 -3.50
N ILE A 833 -12.55 36.76 -2.76
CA ILE A 833 -12.73 36.78 -1.31
C ILE A 833 -14.17 37.21 -0.98
N SER A 834 -14.92 36.33 -0.31
CA SER A 834 -16.30 36.59 0.09
C SER A 834 -16.40 37.58 1.26
N LYS A 835 -17.44 38.42 1.24
CA LYS A 835 -17.78 39.34 2.35
C LYS A 835 -18.12 38.61 3.65
N ASN A 836 -18.55 37.34 3.56
CA ASN A 836 -18.94 36.53 4.72
C ASN A 836 -17.75 35.92 5.48
N ILE A 837 -16.50 36.15 5.03
CA ILE A 837 -15.29 35.56 5.61
C ILE A 837 -15.16 35.83 7.12
N VAL A 838 -15.58 37.00 7.60
CA VAL A 838 -15.50 37.34 9.03
C VAL A 838 -16.41 36.44 9.86
N ASN A 839 -17.65 36.23 9.43
CA ASN A 839 -18.61 35.37 10.13
C ASN A 839 -18.14 33.91 10.11
N VAL A 840 -17.74 33.42 8.93
CA VAL A 840 -17.24 32.06 8.73
C VAL A 840 -15.97 31.80 9.56
N SER A 841 -15.04 32.76 9.62
CA SER A 841 -13.84 32.67 10.45
C SER A 841 -14.17 32.61 11.95
N GLY A 842 -15.19 33.36 12.40
CA GLY A 842 -15.69 33.32 13.76
C GLY A 842 -16.24 31.96 14.16
N ASP A 843 -16.98 31.30 13.26
CA ASP A 843 -17.53 29.97 13.51
C ASP A 843 -16.46 28.87 13.47
N ALA A 844 -15.48 28.97 12.57
CA ALA A 844 -14.30 28.11 12.58
C ALA A 844 -13.49 28.28 13.88
N LEU A 845 -13.33 29.50 14.37
CA LEU A 845 -12.65 29.80 15.63
C LEU A 845 -13.38 29.18 16.82
N LYS A 846 -14.72 29.27 16.90
CA LYS A 846 -15.50 28.63 17.97
C LYS A 846 -15.26 27.12 18.02
N LYS A 847 -15.22 26.45 16.86
CA LYS A 847 -14.93 25.00 16.78
C LYS A 847 -13.49 24.68 17.18
N ASN A 848 -12.54 25.52 16.81
CA ASN A 848 -11.14 25.36 17.21
C ASN A 848 -10.97 25.52 18.73
N ILE A 849 -11.61 26.53 19.32
CA ILE A 849 -11.65 26.78 20.76
C ILE A 849 -12.27 25.61 21.52
N ALA A 850 -13.37 25.04 21.01
CA ALA A 850 -14.01 23.87 21.62
C ALA A 850 -13.05 22.66 21.69
N SER A 851 -12.15 22.52 20.70
CA SER A 851 -11.15 21.45 20.65
C SER A 851 -9.91 21.77 21.49
N LEU A 852 -9.49 23.03 21.55
CA LEU A 852 -8.30 23.47 22.28
C LEU A 852 -8.56 23.64 23.79
N GLY A 853 -9.74 24.12 24.17
CA GLY A 853 -10.11 24.47 25.54
C GLY A 853 -9.77 23.39 26.58
N PRO A 854 -10.18 22.12 26.39
CA PRO A 854 -9.87 21.03 27.33
C PRO A 854 -8.38 20.76 27.53
N LEU A 855 -7.53 21.14 26.56
CA LEU A 855 -6.09 20.89 26.59
C LEU A 855 -5.31 21.98 27.35
N VAL A 856 -5.85 23.20 27.43
CA VAL A 856 -5.08 24.38 27.84
C VAL A 856 -5.70 25.15 29.01
N LEU A 857 -7.02 25.10 29.16
CA LEU A 857 -7.72 25.85 30.20
C LEU A 857 -7.54 25.19 31.57
N PRO A 858 -7.38 25.97 32.66
CA PRO A 858 -7.44 25.44 34.03
C PRO A 858 -8.76 24.74 34.32
N LEU A 859 -8.76 23.73 35.19
CA LEU A 859 -9.97 22.96 35.56
C LEU A 859 -11.14 23.86 35.98
N ARG A 860 -10.89 24.94 36.72
CA ARG A 860 -11.92 25.91 37.12
C ARG A 860 -12.70 26.50 35.93
N GLU A 861 -11.99 26.92 34.89
CA GLU A 861 -12.60 27.48 33.67
C GLU A 861 -13.35 26.39 32.88
N GLN A 862 -12.81 25.17 32.85
CA GLN A 862 -13.48 24.03 32.21
C GLN A 862 -14.81 23.69 32.90
N PHE A 863 -14.86 23.70 34.23
CA PHE A 863 -16.08 23.50 35.01
C PHE A 863 -17.10 24.61 34.77
N LEU A 864 -16.70 25.88 34.78
CA LEU A 864 -17.61 27.01 34.51
C LEU A 864 -18.21 26.93 33.10
N TYR A 865 -17.39 26.58 32.11
CA TYR A 865 -17.84 26.37 30.74
C TYR A 865 -18.85 25.22 30.64
N LEU A 866 -18.51 24.05 31.20
CA LEU A 866 -19.37 22.87 31.19
C LEU A 866 -20.70 23.12 31.92
N PHE A 867 -20.65 23.79 33.08
CA PHE A 867 -21.84 24.20 33.83
C PHE A 867 -22.75 25.11 33.01
N SER A 868 -22.18 26.09 32.28
CA SER A 868 -22.97 26.97 31.41
C SER A 868 -23.69 26.23 30.27
N ILE A 869 -23.07 25.17 29.72
CA ILE A 869 -23.68 24.32 28.69
C ILE A 869 -24.81 23.48 29.29
N ILE A 870 -24.61 22.91 30.48
CA ILE A 870 -25.60 22.09 31.18
C ILE A 870 -26.82 22.96 31.55
N CYS A 871 -26.61 24.14 32.15
CA CYS A 871 -27.70 25.08 32.47
C CYS A 871 -28.49 25.48 31.22
N ARG A 872 -27.81 25.71 30.09
CA ARG A 872 -28.49 26.02 28.82
C ARG A 872 -29.35 24.86 28.31
N LYS A 873 -28.87 23.61 28.43
CA LYS A 873 -29.64 22.42 28.05
C LYS A 873 -30.82 22.16 28.99
N MET A 874 -30.67 22.45 30.29
CA MET A 874 -31.72 22.19 31.29
C MET A 874 -32.82 23.27 31.33
N CYS A 875 -32.50 24.54 31.09
CA CYS A 875 -33.45 25.64 31.31
C CYS A 875 -34.29 26.08 30.09
N CYS A 876 -34.27 25.36 28.95
CA CYS A 876 -35.09 25.59 27.74
C CYS A 876 -35.24 27.05 27.24
N THR A 877 -34.39 27.97 27.68
CA THR A 877 -34.46 29.40 27.36
C THR A 877 -33.27 29.77 26.47
N ARG A 878 -33.57 30.16 25.22
CA ARG A 878 -32.57 30.62 24.23
C ARG A 878 -31.81 31.89 24.64
N ARG A 879 -32.17 32.54 25.76
CA ARG A 879 -31.60 33.81 26.23
C ARG A 879 -30.34 33.68 27.10
N ILE A 880 -29.95 32.49 27.56
CA ILE A 880 -28.73 32.33 28.36
C ILE A 880 -27.51 32.29 27.42
N SER A 881 -26.69 33.34 27.45
CA SER A 881 -25.43 33.40 26.70
C SER A 881 -24.46 32.33 27.22
N ILE A 882 -23.87 31.53 26.31
CA ILE A 882 -22.81 30.57 26.69
C ILE A 882 -21.65 31.37 27.31
N TYR A 883 -21.16 30.89 28.45
CA TYR A 883 -19.96 31.46 29.07
C TYR A 883 -18.77 31.29 28.13
N THR A 884 -18.12 32.39 27.73
CA THR A 884 -16.84 32.33 27.00
C THR A 884 -15.71 32.20 28.00
N PRO A 885 -14.91 31.10 27.98
CA PRO A 885 -13.78 30.93 28.89
C PRO A 885 -12.77 32.07 28.75
N LYS A 886 -12.20 32.49 29.86
CA LYS A 886 -11.17 33.54 29.86
C LYS A 886 -9.80 32.94 29.53
N PHE A 887 -9.44 32.96 28.25
CA PHE A 887 -8.16 32.41 27.76
C PHE A 887 -6.92 33.13 28.30
N ASN A 888 -7.04 34.35 28.84
CA ASN A 888 -5.96 35.07 29.50
C ASN A 888 -5.44 34.37 30.77
N HIS A 889 -6.19 33.40 31.32
CA HIS A 889 -5.69 32.53 32.40
C HIS A 889 -4.86 31.34 31.88
N ALA A 890 -4.97 31.03 30.58
CA ALA A 890 -4.26 29.93 29.93
C ALA A 890 -3.05 30.38 29.11
N PHE A 891 -3.02 31.63 28.65
CA PHE A 891 -1.96 32.18 27.83
C PHE A 891 -1.59 33.58 28.28
N GLU A 892 -0.28 33.81 28.33
CA GLU A 892 0.32 35.10 28.64
C GLU A 892 0.43 35.97 27.38
N HIS A 893 0.58 35.34 26.20
CA HIS A 893 0.73 36.05 24.92
C HIS A 893 -0.12 35.44 23.79
N PHE A 894 -0.60 36.29 22.88
CA PHE A 894 -1.43 35.92 21.74
C PHE A 894 -0.81 36.41 20.43
N CYS A 895 -0.76 35.53 19.43
CA CYS A 895 -0.35 35.83 18.06
C CYS A 895 -1.53 35.48 17.15
N ILE A 896 -2.29 36.48 16.73
CA ILE A 896 -3.48 36.33 15.89
C ILE A 896 -3.10 36.77 14.48
N HIS A 897 -3.18 35.85 13.51
CA HIS A 897 -2.86 36.13 12.13
C HIS A 897 -3.38 37.50 11.65
N SER A 898 -2.46 38.33 11.13
CA SER A 898 -2.71 39.65 10.53
C SER A 898 -3.50 39.62 9.20
N GLY A 899 -4.60 38.86 9.14
CA GLY A 899 -5.43 38.71 7.92
C GLY A 899 -6.16 39.99 7.50
N GLY A 900 -6.24 40.97 8.39
CA GLY A 900 -6.88 42.27 8.19
C GLY A 900 -7.51 42.78 9.48
N ARG A 901 -7.72 44.11 9.57
CA ARG A 901 -8.23 44.77 10.78
C ARG A 901 -9.53 44.15 11.29
N ALA A 902 -10.48 43.86 10.40
CA ALA A 902 -11.77 43.26 10.74
C ALA A 902 -11.65 41.88 11.40
N ILE A 903 -10.68 41.06 10.98
CA ILE A 903 -10.45 39.73 11.55
C ILE A 903 -9.88 39.87 12.96
N ILE A 904 -8.88 40.74 13.16
CA ILE A 904 -8.28 40.98 14.47
C ILE A 904 -9.34 41.50 15.46
N GLU A 905 -10.14 42.48 15.06
CA GLU A 905 -11.22 43.04 15.89
C GLU A 905 -12.36 42.02 16.15
N ALA A 906 -12.63 41.11 15.21
CA ALA A 906 -13.59 40.03 15.42
C ALA A 906 -13.07 39.02 16.46
N VAL A 907 -11.78 38.67 16.42
CA VAL A 907 -11.15 37.80 17.42
C VAL A 907 -11.10 38.50 18.78
N GLU A 908 -10.72 39.79 18.83
CA GLU A 908 -10.72 40.63 20.05
C GLU A 908 -12.07 40.57 20.76
N ARG A 909 -13.17 40.82 20.01
CA ARG A 909 -14.54 40.80 20.54
C ARG A 909 -15.00 39.40 20.96
N ASN A 910 -14.73 38.39 20.14
CA ASN A 910 -15.18 37.01 20.41
C ASN A 910 -14.49 36.39 21.64
N LEU A 911 -13.20 36.69 21.83
CA LEU A 911 -12.40 36.19 22.95
C LEU A 911 -12.35 37.13 24.16
N LYS A 912 -12.91 38.35 24.03
CA LYS A 912 -12.85 39.41 25.06
C LYS A 912 -11.41 39.73 25.50
N LEU A 913 -10.51 39.83 24.52
CA LEU A 913 -9.09 40.11 24.74
C LEU A 913 -8.86 41.59 25.10
N ARG A 914 -7.76 41.89 25.80
CA ARG A 914 -7.35 43.27 26.09
C ARG A 914 -6.64 43.85 24.86
N LYS A 915 -6.59 45.18 24.76
CA LYS A 915 -5.85 45.87 23.68
C LYS A 915 -4.38 45.43 23.58
N GLN A 916 -3.74 45.18 24.73
CA GLN A 916 -2.36 44.69 24.77
C GLN A 916 -2.19 43.27 24.21
N ASP A 917 -3.22 42.43 24.30
CA ASP A 917 -3.19 41.05 23.80
C ASP A 917 -3.26 41.01 22.26
N VAL A 918 -3.94 41.98 21.63
CA VAL A 918 -4.06 42.09 20.17
C VAL A 918 -2.99 42.99 19.54
N GLU A 919 -2.28 43.79 20.35
CA GLU A 919 -1.23 44.73 19.92
C GLU A 919 -0.19 44.11 18.96
N PRO A 920 0.39 42.91 19.20
CA PRO A 920 1.37 42.33 18.29
C PRO A 920 0.82 42.13 16.88
N SER A 921 -0.45 41.73 16.79
CA SER A 921 -1.16 41.46 15.53
C SER A 921 -1.48 42.76 14.81
N THR A 922 -1.95 43.76 15.55
CA THR A 922 -2.25 45.10 15.03
C THR A 922 -1.00 45.83 14.55
N MET A 923 0.11 45.77 15.29
CA MET A 923 1.37 46.43 14.89
C MET A 923 2.04 45.71 13.72
N THR A 924 1.97 44.37 13.68
CA THR A 924 2.43 43.58 12.54
C THR A 924 1.66 43.93 11.28
N LEU A 925 0.31 43.98 11.37
CA LEU A 925 -0.53 44.45 10.28
C LEU A 925 -0.15 45.87 9.87
N TYR A 926 0.01 46.79 10.83
CA TYR A 926 0.35 48.18 10.57
C TYR A 926 1.64 48.32 9.76
N ARG A 927 2.71 47.63 10.17
CA ARG A 927 4.04 47.79 9.59
C ARG A 927 4.25 47.00 8.31
N PHE A 928 3.84 45.73 8.30
CA PHE A 928 4.18 44.80 7.22
C PHE A 928 2.97 44.38 6.38
N GLY A 929 1.75 44.65 6.84
CA GLY A 929 0.52 44.24 6.17
C GLY A 929 0.15 42.77 6.42
N ASN A 930 -0.69 42.22 5.54
CA ASN A 930 -1.04 40.81 5.57
C ASN A 930 0.01 40.01 4.78
N ILE A 931 0.92 39.36 5.50
CA ILE A 931 2.01 38.53 4.96
C ILE A 931 1.63 37.04 4.91
N SER A 932 0.33 36.76 4.79
CA SER A 932 -0.21 35.42 4.61
C SER A 932 0.26 34.42 5.68
N SER A 933 0.80 33.28 5.27
CA SER A 933 1.21 32.15 6.12
C SER A 933 2.31 32.48 7.14
N SER A 934 3.03 33.59 6.95
CA SER A 934 4.16 33.98 7.78
C SER A 934 3.82 34.96 8.91
N SER A 935 2.65 35.61 8.89
CA SER A 935 2.28 36.69 9.84
C SER A 935 2.47 36.33 11.32
N ILE A 936 2.07 35.11 11.72
CA ILE A 936 2.14 34.64 13.11
C ILE A 936 3.57 34.62 13.68
N TRP A 937 4.59 34.62 12.81
CA TRP A 937 6.00 34.67 13.21
C TRP A 937 6.48 36.10 13.41
N TYR A 938 5.95 37.06 12.66
CA TYR A 938 6.23 38.48 12.88
C TYR A 938 5.62 38.97 14.19
N GLU A 939 4.42 38.49 14.54
CA GLU A 939 3.75 38.73 15.82
C GLU A 939 4.56 38.15 16.98
N LEU A 940 5.05 36.92 16.85
CA LEU A 940 5.94 36.31 17.85
C LEU A 940 7.23 37.11 17.98
N SER A 941 7.85 37.49 16.86
CA SER A 941 9.06 38.34 16.82
C SER A 941 8.85 39.71 17.49
N TYR A 942 7.66 40.30 17.35
CA TYR A 942 7.32 41.57 18.02
C TYR A 942 7.34 41.42 19.54
N ILE A 943 6.74 40.34 20.07
CA ILE A 943 6.70 40.05 21.51
C ILE A 943 8.12 39.81 22.04
N GLU A 944 8.95 39.09 21.28
CA GLU A 944 10.38 38.88 21.59
C GLU A 944 11.16 40.20 21.62
N ALA A 945 10.99 41.04 20.60
CA ALA A 945 11.70 42.31 20.48
C ALA A 945 11.27 43.33 21.55
N LYS A 946 10.03 43.26 22.04
CA LYS A 946 9.55 44.06 23.19
C LYS A 946 10.09 43.58 24.54
N GLY A 947 10.79 42.45 24.60
CA GLY A 947 11.24 41.86 25.86
C GLY A 947 10.09 41.42 26.77
N ARG A 948 8.90 41.17 26.20
CA ARG A 948 7.70 40.73 26.95
C ARG A 948 7.71 39.23 27.25
N MET A 949 8.44 38.45 26.45
CA MET A 949 8.52 37.00 26.57
C MET A 949 9.44 36.58 27.73
N LYS A 950 8.94 35.80 28.68
CA LYS A 950 9.72 35.24 29.80
C LYS A 950 9.75 33.72 29.75
N CYS A 951 10.79 33.12 30.34
CA CYS A 951 10.85 31.67 30.46
C CYS A 951 9.63 31.15 31.25
N GLY A 952 8.93 30.17 30.69
CA GLY A 952 7.72 29.60 31.26
C GLY A 952 6.42 30.11 30.63
N ASP A 953 6.43 31.27 29.99
CA ASP A 953 5.26 31.86 29.33
C ASP A 953 4.72 30.95 28.23
N ARG A 954 3.40 30.97 28.05
CA ARG A 954 2.69 30.26 26.99
C ARG A 954 2.16 31.24 25.95
N VAL A 955 2.38 30.86 24.69
CA VAL A 955 1.95 31.65 23.53
C VAL A 955 0.96 30.85 22.73
N TRP A 956 -0.13 31.51 22.32
CA TRP A 956 -1.11 30.95 21.42
C TRP A 956 -1.05 31.62 20.05
N GLN A 957 -0.64 30.87 19.04
CA GLN A 957 -0.71 31.26 17.63
C GLN A 957 -2.01 30.78 17.00
N ILE A 958 -2.74 31.67 16.33
CA ILE A 958 -4.01 31.41 15.65
C ILE A 958 -3.86 31.82 14.18
N ALA A 959 -4.14 30.89 13.26
CA ALA A 959 -4.12 31.17 11.83
C ALA A 959 -5.41 30.72 11.13
N PHE A 960 -5.87 31.54 10.19
CA PHE A 960 -7.05 31.31 9.35
C PHE A 960 -6.64 31.03 7.91
N GLY A 961 -7.36 30.18 7.18
CA GLY A 961 -7.02 29.84 5.79
C GLY A 961 -8.23 29.43 4.95
N SER A 962 -8.00 29.25 3.65
CA SER A 962 -9.02 28.89 2.65
C SER A 962 -9.63 27.49 2.86
N GLY A 963 -10.82 27.26 2.31
CA GLY A 963 -11.67 26.13 2.71
C GLY A 963 -12.01 26.19 4.20
N PHE A 964 -12.02 27.42 4.72
CA PHE A 964 -12.12 27.88 6.11
C PHE A 964 -11.58 26.89 7.14
N LYS A 965 -10.27 27.01 7.31
CA LYS A 965 -9.47 26.34 8.34
C LYS A 965 -9.20 27.33 9.46
N CYS A 966 -9.26 26.87 10.70
CA CYS A 966 -8.74 27.60 11.86
C CYS A 966 -7.78 26.66 12.59
N ASN A 967 -6.51 27.04 12.62
CA ASN A 967 -5.46 26.22 13.22
C ASN A 967 -4.81 26.97 14.37
N SER A 968 -4.48 26.24 15.42
CA SER A 968 -3.89 26.77 16.64
C SER A 968 -2.61 26.03 16.99
N ALA A 969 -1.56 26.77 17.33
CA ALA A 969 -0.33 26.23 17.90
C ALA A 969 -0.07 26.85 19.27
N VAL A 970 0.28 26.01 20.23
CA VAL A 970 0.60 26.42 21.60
C VAL A 970 2.05 26.13 21.90
N TRP A 971 2.77 27.18 22.24
CA TRP A 971 4.18 27.15 22.60
C TRP A 971 4.36 27.44 24.08
N LYS A 972 5.39 26.86 24.68
CA LYS A 972 5.90 27.26 25.99
C LYS A 972 7.33 27.75 25.83
N CYS A 973 7.62 28.97 26.27
CA CYS A 973 8.98 29.50 26.29
C CYS A 973 9.82 28.71 27.30
N VAL A 974 11.02 28.28 26.90
CA VAL A 974 11.89 27.42 27.73
C VAL A 974 13.25 28.05 28.05
N CYS A 975 13.52 29.26 27.56
CA CYS A 975 14.73 30.00 27.85
C CYS A 975 14.40 31.46 28.20
N ASP A 976 15.25 32.10 28.99
CA ASP A 976 15.16 33.54 29.18
C ASP A 976 15.66 34.26 27.93
N MET A 977 14.73 34.96 27.28
CA MET A 977 14.95 35.60 26.00
C MET A 977 15.71 36.92 26.20
N LYS A 978 16.91 37.02 25.62
CA LYS A 978 17.54 38.32 25.43
C LYS A 978 16.89 39.00 24.23
N PRO A 979 16.66 40.33 24.26
CA PRO A 979 16.17 41.07 23.11
C PRO A 979 17.08 40.80 21.92
N ASP A 980 16.56 40.08 20.93
CA ASP A 980 17.35 39.58 19.82
C ASP A 980 17.60 40.71 18.83
N THR A 981 18.88 41.06 18.69
CA THR A 981 19.32 42.13 17.80
C THR A 981 19.11 41.80 16.33
N ALA A 982 18.82 40.57 15.93
CA ALA A 982 18.71 40.17 14.51
C ALA A 982 17.26 39.91 14.05
N THR A 983 16.26 40.60 14.63
CA THR A 983 14.85 40.44 14.28
C THR A 983 14.39 41.45 13.23
N ALA A 984 13.28 41.15 12.52
CA ALA A 984 12.64 42.10 11.59
C ALA A 984 12.19 43.42 12.27
N TRP A 985 12.17 43.45 13.61
CA TRP A 985 11.79 44.59 14.41
C TRP A 985 12.96 45.43 14.95
N ARG A 986 14.22 44.98 14.76
CA ARG A 986 15.45 45.53 15.38
C ARG A 986 15.48 47.06 15.48
N ASP A 987 15.32 47.74 14.36
CA ASP A 987 15.67 49.16 14.26
C ASP A 987 14.55 50.11 14.67
N THR A 988 13.32 49.62 14.88
CA THR A 988 12.16 50.49 15.07
C THR A 988 11.20 50.03 16.16
N ILE A 989 11.49 48.91 16.85
CA ILE A 989 10.59 48.39 17.90
C ILE A 989 10.27 49.43 18.99
N HIS A 990 11.20 50.37 19.25
CA HIS A 990 11.01 51.45 20.22
C HIS A 990 9.93 52.47 19.80
N SER A 991 9.65 52.59 18.50
CA SER A 991 8.61 53.48 17.94
C SER A 991 7.19 52.90 18.01
N TYR A 992 7.03 51.67 18.51
CA TYR A 992 5.74 51.00 18.64
C TYR A 992 5.33 50.90 20.12
N PRO A 993 4.04 50.77 20.47
CA PRO A 993 2.89 50.81 19.57
C PRO A 993 2.64 52.23 19.03
N VAL A 994 2.16 52.30 17.79
CA VAL A 994 1.69 53.55 17.19
C VAL A 994 0.18 53.67 17.48
N ASP A 995 -0.31 54.87 17.77
CA ASP A 995 -1.74 55.08 17.94
C ASP A 995 -2.44 55.06 16.57
N ILE A 996 -3.26 54.04 16.33
CA ILE A 996 -3.98 53.85 15.08
C ILE A 996 -5.40 54.36 15.32
N MET A 997 -5.78 55.45 14.66
CA MET A 997 -7.14 55.98 14.74
C MET A 997 -8.15 54.90 14.35
N ARG A 998 -8.94 54.44 15.33
CA ARG A 998 -10.08 53.56 15.07
C ARG A 998 -11.16 54.41 14.42
N THR A 999 -11.30 54.32 13.11
CA THR A 999 -12.52 54.78 12.43
C THR A 999 -13.71 54.05 13.04
N ASN A 1000 -14.64 54.80 13.64
CA ASN A 1000 -15.93 54.31 14.14
C ASN A 1000 -16.77 53.68 13.02
#